data_AF-A0A089KFL3-F1
#
_entry.id   AF-A0A089KFL3-F1
#
_cell.length_a   1.000
_cell.length_b   1.000
_cell.length_c   1.000
_cell.angle_alpha   90.00
_cell.angle_beta   90.00
_cell.angle_gamma   90.00
#
_symmetry.space_group_name_H-M   'P 1'
#
loop_
_entity.id
_entity.type
_entity.pdbx_description
1 polymer ?
#
loop_
_entity_poly.entity_id
_entity_poly.type
_entity_poly.pdbx_seq_one_letter_code
_entity_poly.pdbx_strand_id
1 'polypeptide(L)'
;MVTINSIKVATAKIQVYDNVKKKLVRTGSVVLIDFWTAITARHVVKEWGEGELEIKMIFPHFPGNHEIAIENVICSSAENEDIAILKFKSELPNWVKFPNLIAVDPNYEDEYRSHGFPNDRPYGGLIEGRIHDIFLVYTQNNIELTCNGQNEMDYRGASGAPLALQNGSGIYGIIIVRDTGNMLGALSFSACLTFLQSNQIFPKLNRPQPDKYGIGKLSQEILDYQEMKITEFKSPIFNEKFDVFELFILPKHKAYDFKGEFSDPADRGLTVKSKKPYLNESISDIFINNAVKDDKKNLIFLHGNPGVGKSTFSKYLYLLFQTVPDVLTIHVDLKRFKFHSDFKLAIKEELEEIMPSFKLIHLKVAKFQIILDGFDELHLISDGRMDDFLMSLNEFHKDYPEVNITLTGRTIAFKHYLNYIPIGSVIVEIQHFTEPMIVDWVEKWVKLKGYQKPLSQEIIKLNTNNLSHHDVDTDEDEYEDEEDNSLNNYDDEEQLVSLPLFLYLICTMLYEDDKADVEDLIRLKKWQFYQRLMDWTCATTKFDDDFNPFHSRMSLKDLSIYKRTFNKNISLSMYHANKFYITYKDIMKRDLLPEDLDTDGSEVRKLVNSFIVLNYMKESYENNTETEQAFEFVHKSFYEYLVAEALMDSLILITINETNLERLAEYIYKAFSGFRLSDEILFSYLVPMLEAQNYELLVTIFEKLEVLYENYVLNHKFLNDNNINFLENYYKHYPENTSNKILLETNVLFSLLKLMPLLAELSGKKFKINPIDFANQFRKIIQFSSDIFNASELHLNFVDLSDSVIVNVNLSEIDLSQSTLKNSRIKFTDLSFASFNRSDLVNMQIYYSDLEGTDFDNSNLKATRIYESNLADTSIIEADLSEIKINKCNFTNVALDRSLLDNSEIIQCDFSGTVFNESSIRNSLFSYVDLTEAFLQECQLVGSNLSNSKLNYTSLTNSNLQTAKLSFCDLSYADLRGADLSNSDLSNADLSYADLTGALLENANLHGANLSHAKIIGVNFKNSNLSECIFSNTVIQETDLSYSIMDYTDLTTSEFIDYQIHNTSMRYVILDGQDFSLAPFLQGIDFSFGKISNSNFSGSDFNGSKLNNVTVVSCLFENVDFYDSEFINSSFENCKMALSTFENSKIINSKFRTCDLFETDFNKSTMRNAKFKGSNLLFSNIYNRTKDDDFVNVILPSISKRILY
;
A
#
# COMPACT_ATOMS: atom_id res chain seq x y z
N MET A 1 47.21 16.91 -10.60
CA MET A 1 48.28 17.22 -9.63
C MET A 1 47.89 18.45 -8.83
N VAL A 2 47.44 18.26 -7.59
CA VAL A 2 47.53 19.27 -6.51
C VAL A 2 48.00 18.52 -5.28
N THR A 3 49.09 19.03 -4.71
CA THR A 3 49.93 18.49 -3.66
C THR A 3 49.28 18.74 -2.30
N ILE A 4 48.92 17.69 -1.56
CA ILE A 4 48.57 17.82 -0.13
C ILE A 4 49.88 17.78 0.67
N ASN A 5 50.42 18.97 0.95
CA ASN A 5 51.52 19.15 1.89
C ASN A 5 50.96 19.48 3.29
N SER A 6 51.42 18.70 4.28
CA SER A 6 51.37 18.88 5.74
C SER A 6 50.18 18.34 6.55
N ILE A 7 50.10 17.00 6.65
CA ILE A 7 49.61 16.33 7.88
C ILE A 7 50.85 16.05 8.75
N LYS A 8 50.93 16.65 9.95
CA LYS A 8 51.93 16.24 10.96
C LYS A 8 51.48 14.92 11.58
N VAL A 9 51.96 13.81 11.03
CA VAL A 9 51.82 12.46 11.62
C VAL A 9 52.81 12.32 12.78
N ALA A 10 52.36 11.89 13.96
CA ALA A 10 53.22 11.63 15.10
C ALA A 10 54.16 10.44 14.81
N THR A 11 55.49 10.66 14.88
CA THR A 11 56.48 9.58 14.71
C THR A 11 57.00 9.11 16.07
N ALA A 12 56.93 7.80 16.34
CA ALA A 12 57.47 7.16 17.55
C ALA A 12 58.83 6.50 17.27
N LYS A 13 59.73 6.47 18.25
CA LYS A 13 61.02 5.74 18.21
C LYS A 13 60.99 4.59 19.21
N ILE A 14 61.33 3.37 18.76
CA ILE A 14 61.47 2.23 19.65
C ILE A 14 62.91 2.14 20.17
N GLN A 15 63.07 1.92 21.47
CA GLN A 15 64.34 1.64 22.11
C GLN A 15 64.24 0.35 22.93
N VAL A 16 65.28 -0.49 22.82
CA VAL A 16 65.36 -1.78 23.51
C VAL A 16 66.57 -1.77 24.44
N TYR A 17 66.37 -2.23 25.68
CA TYR A 17 67.36 -2.27 26.74
C TYR A 17 67.53 -3.69 27.29
N ASP A 18 68.77 -4.06 27.65
CA ASP A 18 69.06 -5.32 28.37
C ASP A 18 68.75 -5.25 29.87
N ASN A 19 68.89 -6.39 30.56
CA ASN A 19 68.68 -6.55 32.00
C ASN A 19 69.56 -5.67 32.91
N VAL A 20 70.62 -5.05 32.38
CA VAL A 20 71.53 -4.12 33.08
C VAL A 20 71.30 -2.67 32.62
N LYS A 21 70.22 -2.42 31.88
CA LYS A 21 69.80 -1.13 31.29
C LYS A 21 70.77 -0.55 30.26
N LYS A 22 71.56 -1.39 29.60
CA LYS A 22 72.43 -0.96 28.49
C LYS A 22 71.62 -0.95 27.19
N LYS A 23 71.70 0.16 26.43
CA LYS A 23 70.92 0.35 25.20
C LYS A 23 71.51 -0.46 24.03
N LEU A 24 70.71 -1.32 23.41
CA LEU A 24 71.18 -2.32 22.45
C LEU A 24 71.14 -1.85 20.97
N VAL A 25 70.15 -1.04 20.55
CA VAL A 25 69.97 -0.62 19.13
C VAL A 25 69.47 0.83 19.01
N ARG A 26 69.82 1.54 17.91
CA ARG A 26 69.34 2.90 17.56
C ARG A 26 68.78 2.92 16.14
N THR A 27 67.46 3.02 15.96
CA THR A 27 66.79 3.14 14.64
C THR A 27 66.30 4.58 14.39
N GLY A 28 66.32 5.00 13.10
CA GLY A 28 66.05 6.36 12.64
C GLY A 28 64.56 6.76 12.68
N SER A 29 64.28 8.07 12.60
CA SER A 29 62.92 8.63 12.60
C SER A 29 62.20 8.36 11.26
N VAL A 30 61.03 7.72 11.26
CA VAL A 30 60.20 7.51 10.05
C VAL A 30 58.69 7.64 10.39
N VAL A 31 57.92 8.15 9.42
CA VAL A 31 56.48 8.49 9.46
C VAL A 31 55.62 7.27 9.10
N LEU A 32 54.45 7.15 9.74
CA LEU A 32 53.56 5.98 9.74
C LEU A 32 54.21 4.76 10.42
N ILE A 33 53.43 3.98 11.17
CA ILE A 33 53.91 2.68 11.68
C ILE A 33 54.06 1.78 10.44
N ASP A 34 55.22 1.88 9.80
CA ASP A 34 55.59 1.10 8.63
C ASP A 34 56.06 -0.30 9.06
N PHE A 35 55.81 -1.26 8.16
CA PHE A 35 56.05 -2.70 8.14
C PHE A 35 57.33 -3.16 8.88
N TRP A 36 58.40 -2.37 8.84
CA TRP A 36 59.69 -2.66 9.50
C TRP A 36 59.65 -2.62 11.04
N THR A 37 58.71 -1.89 11.64
CA THR A 37 58.63 -1.67 13.10
C THR A 37 58.16 -2.91 13.84
N ALA A 38 57.15 -3.60 13.31
CA ALA A 38 56.61 -4.84 13.86
C ALA A 38 57.59 -6.01 13.63
N ILE A 39 58.26 -6.05 12.48
CA ILE A 39 59.28 -7.05 12.15
C ILE A 39 60.52 -6.93 13.06
N THR A 40 60.96 -5.71 13.37
CA THR A 40 62.10 -5.46 14.28
C THR A 40 61.78 -5.89 15.72
N ALA A 41 60.57 -5.59 16.22
CA ALA A 41 60.13 -6.06 17.53
C ALA A 41 60.02 -7.60 17.59
N ARG A 42 59.52 -8.23 16.52
CA ARG A 42 59.42 -9.69 16.38
C ARG A 42 60.78 -10.38 16.36
N HIS A 43 61.78 -9.86 15.64
CA HIS A 43 63.13 -10.43 15.64
C HIS A 43 63.83 -10.29 16.99
N VAL A 44 63.68 -9.16 17.67
CA VAL A 44 64.31 -8.91 18.98
C VAL A 44 63.73 -9.81 20.07
N VAL A 45 62.41 -10.04 20.11
CA VAL A 45 61.78 -10.96 21.06
C VAL A 45 62.13 -12.43 20.77
N LYS A 46 62.30 -12.79 19.48
CA LYS A 46 62.61 -14.16 19.04
C LYS A 46 64.08 -14.57 19.31
N GLU A 47 65.04 -13.65 19.32
CA GLU A 47 66.45 -13.98 19.63
C GLU A 47 66.78 -14.04 21.13
N TRP A 48 66.08 -13.30 22.01
CA TRP A 48 66.47 -13.11 23.42
C TRP A 48 65.44 -13.63 24.45
N GLY A 49 64.24 -14.07 24.02
CA GLY A 49 63.22 -14.68 24.88
C GLY A 49 62.33 -13.69 25.67
N GLU A 50 61.13 -14.14 26.07
CA GLU A 50 60.20 -13.33 26.87
C GLU A 50 60.78 -13.09 28.29
N GLY A 51 60.94 -11.82 28.69
CA GLY A 51 61.26 -11.42 30.06
C GLY A 51 62.68 -10.87 30.32
N GLU A 52 63.61 -10.93 29.37
CA GLU A 52 65.01 -10.44 29.53
C GLU A 52 65.29 -9.05 28.93
N LEU A 53 64.26 -8.39 28.38
CA LEU A 53 64.40 -7.11 27.68
C LEU A 53 63.32 -6.10 28.10
N GLU A 54 63.68 -4.82 28.17
CA GLU A 54 62.72 -3.72 28.33
C GLU A 54 62.57 -2.98 26.99
N ILE A 55 61.36 -3.02 26.41
CA ILE A 55 61.02 -2.36 25.14
C ILE A 55 60.21 -1.09 25.42
N LYS A 56 60.69 0.05 24.93
CA LYS A 56 60.06 1.36 25.11
C LYS A 56 59.80 2.07 23.79
N MET A 57 58.61 2.66 23.66
CA MET A 57 58.27 3.62 22.61
C MET A 57 58.44 5.05 23.13
N ILE A 58 59.16 5.87 22.38
CA ILE A 58 59.49 7.25 22.73
C ILE A 58 58.95 8.19 21.66
N PHE A 59 58.26 9.25 22.07
CA PHE A 59 57.63 10.20 21.17
C PHE A 59 58.37 11.55 21.22
N PRO A 60 59.41 11.76 20.38
CA PRO A 60 60.35 12.88 20.53
C PRO A 60 59.80 14.27 20.13
N HIS A 61 58.59 14.35 19.58
CA HIS A 61 57.98 15.61 19.11
C HIS A 61 56.93 16.19 20.06
N PHE A 62 56.70 15.57 21.23
CA PHE A 62 55.79 16.04 22.26
C PHE A 62 56.57 16.54 23.51
N PRO A 63 56.11 17.61 24.17
CA PRO A 63 56.85 18.22 25.29
C PRO A 63 56.98 17.21 26.45
N GLY A 64 58.21 16.86 26.82
CA GLY A 64 58.51 15.94 27.92
C GLY A 64 59.16 14.60 27.54
N ASN A 65 59.32 14.28 26.25
CA ASN A 65 59.87 12.99 25.78
C ASN A 65 59.20 11.78 26.46
N HIS A 66 57.89 11.66 26.33
CA HIS A 66 57.13 10.56 26.95
C HIS A 66 57.57 9.19 26.43
N GLU A 67 57.85 8.26 27.36
CA GLU A 67 58.21 6.87 27.11
C GLU A 67 57.07 5.94 27.55
N ILE A 68 56.67 4.99 26.70
CA ILE A 68 55.64 3.98 27.02
C ILE A 68 56.29 2.60 26.94
N ALA A 69 56.20 1.84 28.03
CA ALA A 69 56.77 0.50 28.12
C ALA A 69 55.77 -0.55 27.61
N ILE A 70 56.25 -1.45 26.74
CA ILE A 70 55.47 -2.57 26.24
C ILE A 70 55.71 -3.77 27.16
N GLU A 71 54.63 -4.41 27.59
CA GLU A 71 54.65 -5.57 28.48
C GLU A 71 54.82 -6.87 27.69
N ASN A 72 54.06 -7.05 26.60
CA ASN A 72 54.17 -8.23 25.74
C ASN A 72 53.72 -7.96 24.28
N VAL A 73 54.15 -8.81 23.34
CA VAL A 73 53.82 -8.77 21.92
C VAL A 73 53.40 -10.16 21.44
N ILE A 74 52.16 -10.33 20.99
CA ILE A 74 51.62 -11.60 20.49
C ILE A 74 51.42 -11.49 18.98
N CYS A 75 52.06 -12.38 18.21
CA CYS A 75 52.00 -12.39 16.74
C CYS A 75 51.50 -13.74 16.22
N SER A 76 50.79 -13.73 15.09
CA SER A 76 50.46 -14.95 14.34
C SER A 76 51.73 -15.72 13.93
N SER A 77 51.69 -17.06 14.01
CA SER A 77 52.83 -17.94 13.72
C SER A 77 52.93 -18.40 12.25
N ALA A 78 51.96 -18.05 11.40
CA ALA A 78 51.97 -18.41 9.97
C ALA A 78 52.76 -17.39 9.14
N GLU A 79 53.44 -17.86 8.08
CA GLU A 79 54.40 -17.06 7.31
C GLU A 79 53.78 -15.99 6.39
N ASN A 80 52.46 -15.78 6.33
CA ASN A 80 51.85 -14.91 5.30
C ASN A 80 50.61 -14.06 5.69
N GLU A 81 50.30 -13.75 6.97
CA GLU A 81 49.24 -12.75 7.32
C GLU A 81 49.45 -11.98 8.67
N ASP A 82 49.83 -10.70 8.59
CA ASP A 82 49.11 -9.44 8.90
C ASP A 82 48.48 -9.08 10.27
N ILE A 83 48.66 -9.80 11.38
CA ILE A 83 48.10 -9.36 12.69
C ILE A 83 49.11 -9.46 13.85
N ALA A 84 49.24 -8.38 14.62
CA ALA A 84 50.00 -8.32 15.87
C ALA A 84 49.21 -7.65 17.01
N ILE A 85 49.31 -8.18 18.23
CA ILE A 85 48.67 -7.66 19.45
C ILE A 85 49.75 -7.17 20.41
N LEU A 86 49.64 -5.93 20.88
CA LEU A 86 50.55 -5.33 21.85
C LEU A 86 49.87 -5.18 23.22
N LYS A 87 50.53 -5.66 24.27
CA LYS A 87 50.13 -5.44 25.67
C LYS A 87 51.00 -4.33 26.28
N PHE A 88 50.39 -3.28 26.82
CA PHE A 88 51.12 -2.14 27.40
C PHE A 88 51.19 -2.21 28.92
N LYS A 89 52.32 -1.78 29.52
CA LYS A 89 52.52 -1.78 31.00
C LYS A 89 51.74 -0.68 31.73
N SER A 90 51.24 0.33 31.02
CA SER A 90 50.48 1.46 31.57
C SER A 90 49.51 2.01 30.52
N GLU A 91 48.53 2.81 30.96
CA GLU A 91 47.57 3.47 30.06
C GLU A 91 48.25 4.45 29.09
N LEU A 92 47.65 4.63 27.91
CA LEU A 92 48.12 5.57 26.89
C LEU A 92 47.67 7.00 27.24
N PRO A 93 48.52 8.03 27.11
CA PRO A 93 48.11 9.42 27.30
C PRO A 93 47.05 9.86 26.27
N ASN A 94 46.09 10.70 26.70
CA ASN A 94 44.93 11.13 25.90
C ASN A 94 45.22 11.78 24.54
N TRP A 95 46.45 12.24 24.28
CA TRP A 95 46.86 12.84 23.01
C TRP A 95 47.45 11.83 22.02
N VAL A 96 47.70 10.58 22.45
CA VAL A 96 48.04 9.46 21.58
C VAL A 96 46.72 8.83 21.11
N LYS A 97 46.06 9.46 20.14
CA LYS A 97 44.84 8.94 19.49
C LYS A 97 45.15 8.57 18.04
N PHE A 98 44.95 7.30 17.68
CA PHE A 98 45.02 6.85 16.29
C PHE A 98 43.63 7.03 15.64
N PRO A 99 43.53 7.15 14.31
CA PRO A 99 42.23 7.37 13.63
C PRO A 99 41.17 6.31 13.95
N ASN A 100 41.59 5.12 14.42
CA ASN A 100 40.71 4.00 14.76
C ASN A 100 40.77 3.57 16.24
N LEU A 101 41.21 4.45 17.15
CA LEU A 101 41.14 4.15 18.59
C LEU A 101 40.99 5.45 19.41
N ILE A 102 39.83 5.62 20.05
CA ILE A 102 39.63 6.64 21.09
C ILE A 102 39.14 5.93 22.36
N ALA A 103 39.95 6.02 23.42
CA ALA A 103 39.57 5.68 24.78
C ALA A 103 38.82 6.87 25.43
N VAL A 104 37.78 6.60 26.20
CA VAL A 104 37.03 7.58 26.99
C VAL A 104 37.30 7.31 28.48
N ASP A 105 37.73 8.35 29.20
CA ASP A 105 37.97 8.34 30.65
C ASP A 105 36.62 8.53 31.38
N PRO A 106 36.26 7.73 32.40
CA PRO A 106 34.96 7.84 33.08
C PRO A 106 34.84 9.01 34.07
N ASN A 107 35.93 9.73 34.40
CA ASN A 107 35.91 10.66 35.54
C ASN A 107 36.40 12.08 35.20
N TYR A 108 35.85 12.74 34.19
CA TYR A 108 35.93 14.21 34.10
C TYR A 108 34.73 14.79 33.35
N GLU A 109 33.98 15.66 34.02
CA GLU A 109 32.94 16.52 33.46
C GLU A 109 33.57 17.66 32.66
N ASP A 110 33.06 17.83 31.44
CA ASP A 110 33.06 19.00 30.57
C ASP A 110 34.37 19.70 30.14
N GLU A 111 34.31 20.13 28.87
CA GLU A 111 35.18 21.04 28.12
C GLU A 111 36.58 20.54 27.70
N TYR A 112 36.78 20.31 26.39
CA TYR A 112 37.45 21.31 25.54
C TYR A 112 37.39 21.01 24.05
N ARG A 113 37.16 22.09 23.29
CA ARG A 113 37.12 22.24 21.83
C ARG A 113 38.48 21.98 21.18
N SER A 114 38.47 21.54 19.93
CA SER A 114 39.45 22.01 18.93
C SER A 114 38.74 22.66 17.76
N HIS A 115 38.75 23.99 17.76
CA HIS A 115 38.44 24.83 16.60
C HIS A 115 39.64 24.85 15.62
N GLY A 116 39.33 24.77 14.34
CA GLY A 116 40.12 25.36 13.25
C GLY A 116 40.10 24.52 11.97
N PHE A 117 39.62 24.99 10.81
CA PHE A 117 39.06 26.28 10.37
C PHE A 117 38.48 26.08 8.93
N PRO A 118 37.87 27.09 8.27
CA PRO A 118 36.65 26.96 7.45
C PRO A 118 36.90 27.13 5.94
N ASN A 119 35.88 26.88 5.09
CA ASN A 119 35.20 27.95 4.34
C ASN A 119 34.09 27.43 3.41
N ASP A 120 33.01 28.23 3.43
CA ASP A 120 31.91 28.35 2.46
C ASP A 120 30.64 27.48 2.66
N ARG A 121 29.93 27.94 3.70
CA ARG A 121 28.49 27.87 4.08
C ARG A 121 27.52 28.31 2.92
N PRO A 122 26.16 28.20 2.97
CA PRO A 122 25.36 28.29 4.22
C PRO A 122 23.92 27.67 4.33
N TYR A 123 23.47 27.59 5.60
CA TYR A 123 22.08 27.52 6.18
C TYR A 123 21.14 26.36 5.76
N GLY A 124 20.52 25.57 6.65
CA GLY A 124 20.41 25.48 8.12
C GLY A 124 19.53 24.23 8.45
N GLY A 125 19.51 23.65 9.66
CA GLY A 125 20.08 24.03 10.94
C GLY A 125 20.47 22.82 11.83
N LEU A 126 21.07 23.15 12.97
CA LEU A 126 21.46 22.22 14.04
C LEU A 126 20.23 21.59 14.72
N ILE A 127 20.31 20.30 15.05
CA ILE A 127 19.62 19.72 16.23
C ILE A 127 20.58 18.76 16.96
N GLU A 128 20.82 19.05 18.24
CA GLU A 128 21.51 18.20 19.23
C GLU A 128 20.55 17.13 19.76
N GLY A 129 21.00 15.88 19.92
CA GLY A 129 20.24 14.78 20.54
C GLY A 129 21.17 13.74 21.20
N ARG A 130 20.85 13.31 22.42
CA ARG A 130 21.76 12.72 23.43
C ARG A 130 22.10 11.24 23.22
N ILE A 131 23.34 10.86 23.54
CA ILE A 131 23.78 9.50 23.87
C ILE A 131 23.17 9.11 25.23
N HIS A 132 21.89 8.74 25.28
CA HIS A 132 21.26 8.32 26.54
C HIS A 132 20.44 7.01 26.51
N ASP A 133 20.41 6.26 25.42
CA ASP A 133 19.58 5.03 25.35
C ASP A 133 20.36 3.70 25.21
N ILE A 134 21.70 3.70 25.28
CA ILE A 134 22.50 2.45 25.27
C ILE A 134 22.74 1.89 26.69
N PHE A 135 22.28 2.57 27.75
CA PHE A 135 22.65 2.21 29.13
C PHE A 135 21.52 1.71 30.04
N LEU A 136 20.37 1.26 29.50
CA LEU A 136 19.26 0.73 30.30
C LEU A 136 18.90 -0.75 30.09
N VAL A 137 19.85 -1.58 29.63
CA VAL A 137 19.68 -3.06 29.64
C VAL A 137 20.64 -3.77 30.61
N TYR A 138 21.57 -3.07 31.26
CA TYR A 138 22.56 -3.73 32.15
C TYR A 138 22.44 -3.48 33.67
N THR A 139 21.40 -2.81 34.16
CA THR A 139 21.15 -2.76 35.61
C THR A 139 19.66 -2.79 35.94
N GLN A 140 19.14 -3.94 36.37
CA GLN A 140 17.97 -3.98 37.24
C GLN A 140 18.32 -3.24 38.54
N ASN A 141 17.73 -2.07 38.75
CA ASN A 141 17.21 -1.59 40.05
C ASN A 141 16.59 -0.20 39.85
N ASN A 142 15.24 -0.14 39.83
CA ASN A 142 14.35 1.00 40.03
C ASN A 142 14.96 2.42 40.01
N ILE A 143 14.60 3.22 38.99
CA ILE A 143 14.19 4.63 39.09
C ILE A 143 13.55 5.03 37.74
N GLU A 144 12.32 5.56 37.77
CA GLU A 144 11.61 6.14 36.62
C GLU A 144 12.30 7.43 36.13
N LEU A 145 12.17 7.77 34.83
CA LEU A 145 11.92 9.14 34.37
C LEU A 145 11.48 9.20 32.89
N THR A 146 10.56 10.12 32.65
CA THR A 146 9.66 10.32 31.51
C THR A 146 10.28 11.00 30.27
N CYS A 147 9.73 10.68 29.09
CA CYS A 147 10.04 11.25 27.77
C CYS A 147 9.64 12.73 27.60
N ASN A 148 10.29 13.44 26.65
CA ASN A 148 9.68 14.47 25.81
C ASN A 148 10.64 14.95 24.70
N GLY A 149 10.20 14.97 23.44
CA GLY A 149 10.80 15.81 22.39
C GLY A 149 10.98 15.16 21.01
N GLN A 150 10.32 15.74 20.01
CA GLN A 150 10.11 15.29 18.62
C GLN A 150 11.26 15.52 17.62
N ASN A 151 11.16 14.75 16.51
CA ASN A 151 11.48 15.03 15.10
C ASN A 151 12.87 14.74 14.49
N GLU A 152 12.77 14.32 13.22
CA GLU A 152 13.65 13.53 12.34
C GLU A 152 14.70 14.35 11.55
N MET A 153 15.86 13.74 11.21
CA MET A 153 16.36 13.51 9.81
C MET A 153 17.89 13.29 9.70
N ASP A 154 18.23 12.16 9.05
CA ASP A 154 19.20 11.86 7.97
C ASP A 154 20.76 11.95 8.01
N TYR A 155 21.31 10.73 7.83
CA TYR A 155 22.34 10.21 6.89
C TYR A 155 23.88 10.19 7.12
N ARG A 156 24.39 8.96 6.89
CA ARG A 156 25.64 8.47 6.22
C ARG A 156 27.01 8.50 6.94
N GLY A 157 27.46 7.28 7.29
CA GLY A 157 28.76 6.74 6.85
C GLY A 157 29.92 6.75 7.85
N ALA A 158 30.25 5.59 8.41
CA ALA A 158 31.62 5.03 8.54
C ALA A 158 31.61 3.78 9.44
N SER A 159 31.93 2.63 8.85
CA SER A 159 32.17 1.35 9.52
C SER A 159 33.54 1.32 10.20
N GLY A 160 33.59 1.01 11.50
CA GLY A 160 34.83 0.71 12.20
C GLY A 160 34.75 0.96 13.72
N ALA A 161 34.07 0.08 14.46
CA ALA A 161 34.10 0.13 15.93
C ALA A 161 35.26 -0.74 16.47
N PRO A 162 36.18 -0.19 17.29
CA PRO A 162 37.16 -1.00 18.02
C PRO A 162 36.50 -1.70 19.24
N LEU A 163 36.87 -2.96 19.48
CA LEU A 163 36.54 -3.69 20.71
C LEU A 163 37.49 -3.26 21.84
N ALA A 164 36.97 -2.59 22.87
CA ALA A 164 37.67 -2.39 24.14
C ALA A 164 37.33 -3.56 25.08
N LEU A 165 38.32 -4.40 25.37
CA LEU A 165 38.17 -5.51 26.32
C LEU A 165 38.53 -5.03 27.73
N GLN A 166 37.54 -4.88 28.61
CA GLN A 166 37.76 -4.81 30.05
C GLN A 166 37.40 -6.15 30.69
N ASN A 167 38.42 -6.99 30.93
CA ASN A 167 38.40 -7.98 32.00
C ASN A 167 39.87 -8.38 32.32
N GLY A 168 40.38 -7.94 33.48
CA GLY A 168 41.59 -8.50 34.12
C GLY A 168 42.96 -8.09 33.57
N SER A 169 43.57 -7.06 34.18
CA SER A 169 45.03 -6.77 34.22
C SER A 169 45.80 -6.64 32.88
N GLY A 170 45.41 -5.70 32.02
CA GLY A 170 46.25 -5.14 30.96
C GLY A 170 45.47 -4.47 29.82
N ILE A 171 46.01 -3.39 29.22
CA ILE A 171 45.44 -2.75 28.02
C ILE A 171 46.09 -3.37 26.78
N TYR A 172 45.25 -3.82 25.84
CA TYR A 172 45.66 -4.47 24.61
C TYR A 172 45.28 -3.62 23.40
N GLY A 173 46.23 -3.42 22.48
CA GLY A 173 45.98 -2.81 21.16
C GLY A 173 46.16 -3.85 20.05
N ILE A 174 45.21 -3.93 19.12
CA ILE A 174 45.28 -4.80 17.94
C ILE A 174 45.77 -3.96 16.74
N ILE A 175 46.83 -4.41 16.07
CA ILE A 175 47.35 -3.79 14.85
C ILE A 175 47.26 -4.83 13.72
N ILE A 176 46.63 -4.42 12.60
CA ILE A 176 46.51 -5.20 11.36
C ILE A 176 47.46 -4.59 10.33
N VAL A 177 48.31 -5.39 9.66
CA VAL A 177 49.36 -4.94 8.75
C VAL A 177 49.22 -5.63 7.39
N ARG A 178 48.46 -5.06 6.45
CA ARG A 178 48.26 -5.47 5.02
C ARG A 178 49.37 -5.03 4.05
N ASP A 179 50.19 -5.92 3.47
CA ASP A 179 51.03 -5.60 2.30
C ASP A 179 50.25 -5.81 0.98
N THR A 180 49.56 -4.78 0.45
CA THR A 180 49.20 -4.64 -0.99
C THR A 180 48.48 -3.31 -1.23
N GLY A 181 48.95 -2.53 -2.21
CA GLY A 181 48.46 -1.17 -2.52
C GLY A 181 47.09 -1.06 -3.19
N ASN A 182 46.05 -1.70 -2.68
CA ASN A 182 44.65 -1.53 -3.12
C ASN A 182 43.73 -1.19 -1.94
N MET A 183 42.74 -0.32 -2.18
CA MET A 183 41.79 0.23 -1.20
C MET A 183 41.07 -0.85 -0.37
N LEU A 184 40.78 -0.49 0.89
CA LEU A 184 40.19 -1.29 1.98
C LEU A 184 38.95 -2.12 1.57
N GLY A 185 39.19 -3.34 1.10
CA GLY A 185 38.20 -4.41 1.05
C GLY A 185 38.19 -5.16 2.38
N ALA A 186 37.00 -5.37 2.94
CA ALA A 186 36.79 -6.05 4.22
C ALA A 186 37.47 -7.43 4.24
N LEU A 187 38.40 -7.62 5.17
CA LEU A 187 38.69 -8.98 5.66
C LEU A 187 37.44 -9.47 6.39
N SER A 188 36.99 -10.69 6.09
CA SER A 188 35.78 -11.25 6.69
C SER A 188 35.93 -11.32 8.20
N PHE A 189 34.89 -10.93 8.93
CA PHE A 189 34.77 -11.10 10.38
C PHE A 189 35.13 -12.54 10.81
N SER A 190 34.90 -13.52 9.92
CA SER A 190 35.29 -14.93 10.05
C SER A 190 36.80 -15.14 10.23
N ALA A 191 37.68 -14.40 9.55
CA ALA A 191 39.14 -14.59 9.66
C ALA A 191 39.67 -14.08 11.01
N CYS A 192 39.20 -12.92 11.47
CA CYS A 192 39.52 -12.40 12.81
C CYS A 192 38.96 -13.29 13.92
N LEU A 193 37.72 -13.77 13.77
CA LEU A 193 37.07 -14.64 14.76
C LEU A 193 37.80 -16.00 14.88
N THR A 194 38.19 -16.60 13.76
CA THR A 194 38.93 -17.88 13.73
C THR A 194 40.31 -17.74 14.38
N PHE A 195 41.01 -16.62 14.17
CA PHE A 195 42.31 -16.33 14.79
C PHE A 195 42.20 -16.08 16.31
N LEU A 196 41.15 -15.39 16.76
CA LEU A 196 40.90 -15.11 18.18
C LEU A 196 40.43 -16.36 18.95
N GLN A 197 39.66 -17.25 18.30
CA GLN A 197 39.22 -18.54 18.85
C GLN A 197 40.36 -19.56 18.95
N SER A 198 41.25 -19.61 17.95
CA SER A 198 42.41 -20.52 17.95
C SER A 198 43.47 -20.17 19.00
N ASN A 199 43.54 -18.90 19.43
CA ASN A 199 44.44 -18.43 20.50
C ASN A 199 43.76 -18.29 21.88
N GLN A 200 42.53 -18.79 22.05
CA GLN A 200 41.78 -18.82 23.33
C GLN A 200 41.51 -17.45 23.97
N ILE A 201 41.34 -16.39 23.18
CA ILE A 201 41.09 -15.01 23.68
C ILE A 201 39.59 -14.70 23.84
N PHE A 202 38.68 -15.42 23.16
CA PHE A 202 37.23 -15.41 23.43
C PHE A 202 36.79 -16.68 24.18
N PRO A 203 35.71 -16.64 25.00
CA PRO A 203 35.14 -17.86 25.57
C PRO A 203 34.54 -18.74 24.46
N LYS A 204 34.61 -20.06 24.65
CA LYS A 204 33.95 -21.05 23.78
C LYS A 204 32.46 -20.73 23.58
N LEU A 205 31.94 -21.06 22.39
CA LEU A 205 30.51 -21.11 22.00
C LEU A 205 29.58 -21.22 23.21
N ASN A 206 28.61 -20.29 23.30
CA ASN A 206 27.69 -20.10 24.43
C ASN A 206 27.22 -21.44 24.99
N ARG A 207 27.79 -21.83 26.15
CA ARG A 207 27.29 -22.94 26.95
C ARG A 207 26.15 -22.41 27.80
N PRO A 208 24.91 -22.89 27.67
CA PRO A 208 23.89 -22.60 28.66
C PRO A 208 24.40 -23.09 30.03
N GLN A 209 24.32 -22.25 31.07
CA GLN A 209 24.71 -22.69 32.41
C GLN A 209 23.78 -23.84 32.85
N PRO A 210 24.30 -25.00 33.32
CA PRO A 210 23.52 -26.21 33.52
C PRO A 210 22.36 -26.12 34.54
N ASP A 211 22.32 -25.11 35.42
CA ASP A 211 21.58 -25.23 36.68
C ASP A 211 20.45 -24.21 36.89
N LYS A 212 20.17 -23.28 35.97
CA LYS A 212 19.17 -22.24 36.25
C LYS A 212 17.71 -22.69 36.06
N TYR A 213 17.47 -23.76 35.29
CA TYR A 213 16.12 -24.12 34.82
C TYR A 213 15.81 -25.63 34.79
N GLY A 214 16.69 -26.50 35.29
CA GLY A 214 16.51 -27.96 35.23
C GLY A 214 16.71 -28.58 33.84
N ILE A 215 17.45 -27.88 32.95
CA ILE A 215 17.57 -28.14 31.51
C ILE A 215 18.78 -29.03 31.16
N GLY A 216 19.49 -29.63 32.12
CA GLY A 216 20.79 -30.28 31.86
C GLY A 216 20.81 -31.38 30.77
N LYS A 217 19.70 -32.08 30.51
CA LYS A 217 19.59 -33.06 29.42
C LYS A 217 19.10 -32.44 28.11
N LEU A 218 18.18 -31.48 28.20
CA LEU A 218 17.66 -30.73 27.05
C LEU A 218 18.73 -29.78 26.46
N SER A 219 19.64 -29.24 27.27
CA SER A 219 20.74 -28.40 26.79
C SER A 219 21.70 -29.15 25.87
N GLN A 220 21.95 -30.43 26.12
CA GLN A 220 22.77 -31.26 25.24
C GLN A 220 22.01 -31.59 23.94
N GLU A 221 20.73 -31.95 24.03
CA GLU A 221 19.88 -32.22 22.85
C GLU A 221 19.78 -30.99 21.92
N ILE A 222 19.71 -29.78 22.48
CA ILE A 222 19.75 -28.52 21.74
C ILE A 222 21.08 -28.34 21.00
N LEU A 223 22.21 -28.60 21.67
CA LEU A 223 23.54 -28.46 21.06
C LEU A 223 23.72 -29.45 19.92
N ASP A 224 23.31 -30.70 20.13
CA ASP A 224 23.38 -31.75 19.12
C ASP A 224 22.52 -31.37 17.89
N TYR A 225 21.33 -30.81 18.12
CA TYR A 225 20.47 -30.28 17.05
C TYR A 225 21.11 -29.11 16.30
N GLN A 226 21.73 -28.17 17.02
CA GLN A 226 22.40 -27.02 16.42
C GLN A 226 23.58 -27.44 15.55
N GLU A 227 24.44 -28.34 16.02
CA GLU A 227 25.57 -28.87 15.24
C GLU A 227 25.08 -29.61 13.99
N MET A 228 24.01 -30.42 14.12
CA MET A 228 23.39 -31.11 12.99
C MET A 228 22.87 -30.11 11.95
N LYS A 229 22.09 -29.10 12.34
CA LYS A 229 21.52 -28.09 11.43
C LYS A 229 22.56 -27.20 10.77
N ILE A 230 23.61 -26.80 11.49
CA ILE A 230 24.73 -26.06 10.90
C ILE A 230 25.41 -26.91 9.82
N THR A 231 25.61 -28.21 10.07
CA THR A 231 26.20 -29.14 9.10
C THR A 231 25.28 -29.32 7.89
N GLU A 232 23.98 -29.46 8.11
CA GLU A 232 22.96 -29.54 7.06
C GLU A 232 22.96 -28.29 6.16
N PHE A 233 22.99 -27.09 6.76
CA PHE A 233 22.94 -25.84 6.01
C PHE A 233 24.25 -25.51 5.28
N LYS A 234 25.39 -25.99 5.79
CA LYS A 234 26.71 -25.87 5.13
C LYS A 234 27.02 -27.04 4.19
N SER A 235 26.00 -27.78 3.76
CA SER A 235 26.16 -28.76 2.70
C SER A 235 26.44 -28.04 1.36
N PRO A 236 27.19 -28.70 0.44
CA PRO A 236 27.43 -28.11 -0.87
C PRO A 236 26.11 -27.84 -1.61
N ILE A 237 26.05 -26.72 -2.34
CA ILE A 237 24.88 -26.43 -3.17
C ILE A 237 24.91 -27.36 -4.38
N PHE A 238 23.82 -28.07 -4.68
CA PHE A 238 23.76 -28.98 -5.84
C PHE A 238 24.95 -29.98 -5.87
N ASN A 239 25.75 -29.98 -6.93
CA ASN A 239 26.97 -30.79 -7.10
C ASN A 239 28.26 -29.95 -6.91
N GLU A 240 28.18 -28.83 -6.21
CA GLU A 240 29.31 -27.91 -6.02
C GLU A 240 30.30 -28.39 -4.95
N LYS A 241 31.44 -27.70 -4.86
CA LYS A 241 32.42 -27.86 -3.77
C LYS A 241 32.30 -26.80 -2.68
N PHE A 242 31.37 -25.86 -2.82
CA PHE A 242 31.15 -24.73 -1.92
C PHE A 242 29.69 -24.71 -1.45
N ASP A 243 29.44 -24.09 -0.30
CA ASP A 243 28.11 -23.98 0.31
C ASP A 243 27.37 -22.66 -0.06
N VAL A 244 26.09 -22.57 0.30
CA VAL A 244 25.23 -21.42 -0.04
C VAL A 244 25.65 -20.12 0.65
N PHE A 245 26.33 -20.21 1.78
CA PHE A 245 26.78 -19.05 2.56
C PHE A 245 28.03 -18.41 1.96
N GLU A 246 28.86 -19.17 1.24
CA GLU A 246 30.00 -18.64 0.50
C GLU A 246 29.58 -17.68 -0.64
N LEU A 247 28.37 -17.88 -1.18
CA LEU A 247 27.74 -17.01 -2.19
C LEU A 247 26.78 -15.97 -1.59
N PHE A 248 26.50 -16.01 -0.29
CA PHE A 248 25.45 -15.21 0.30
C PHE A 248 25.74 -13.70 0.23
N ILE A 249 24.70 -12.94 -0.12
CA ILE A 249 24.64 -11.49 -0.05
C ILE A 249 23.40 -11.13 0.74
N LEU A 250 23.56 -10.19 1.67
CA LEU A 250 22.45 -9.71 2.48
C LEU A 250 21.42 -9.01 1.57
N PRO A 251 20.18 -9.49 1.49
CA PRO A 251 19.19 -8.91 0.60
C PRO A 251 18.76 -7.52 1.06
N LYS A 252 18.29 -6.68 0.12
CA LYS A 252 17.54 -5.47 0.47
C LYS A 252 16.15 -5.84 0.98
N HIS A 253 15.60 -4.99 1.82
CA HIS A 253 14.29 -5.22 2.43
C HIS A 253 13.49 -3.94 2.61
N LYS A 254 12.16 -4.11 2.66
CA LYS A 254 11.22 -3.14 3.23
C LYS A 254 10.62 -3.77 4.48
N ALA A 255 10.56 -3.02 5.57
CA ALA A 255 9.96 -3.50 6.81
C ALA A 255 9.05 -2.45 7.45
N TYR A 256 7.91 -2.91 7.98
CA TYR A 256 6.87 -2.05 8.56
C TYR A 256 6.04 -2.79 9.62
N ASP A 257 5.41 -2.01 10.49
CA ASP A 257 4.45 -2.53 11.48
C ASP A 257 3.08 -2.76 10.84
N PHE A 258 2.49 -3.93 11.09
CA PHE A 258 1.14 -4.25 10.66
C PHE A 258 0.09 -3.55 11.55
N LYS A 259 -0.74 -2.69 10.96
CA LYS A 259 -1.76 -1.89 11.68
C LYS A 259 -3.22 -2.26 11.35
N GLY A 260 -3.45 -3.18 10.41
CA GLY A 260 -4.80 -3.59 10.02
C GLY A 260 -5.55 -2.61 9.12
N GLU A 261 -4.87 -1.64 8.48
CA GLU A 261 -5.49 -0.68 7.54
C GLU A 261 -4.80 -0.74 6.16
N PHE A 262 -5.60 -0.70 5.09
CA PHE A 262 -5.17 -0.67 3.69
C PHE A 262 -4.79 0.75 3.26
N SER A 263 -3.79 0.92 2.38
CA SER A 263 -3.38 2.27 1.94
C SER A 263 -4.16 2.83 0.76
N ASP A 264 -4.77 1.97 -0.07
CA ASP A 264 -5.54 2.32 -1.26
C ASP A 264 -6.34 1.09 -1.73
N PRO A 265 -7.65 1.16 -2.05
CA PRO A 265 -8.38 0.05 -2.66
C PRO A 265 -7.81 -0.42 -4.02
N ALA A 266 -7.15 0.48 -4.76
CA ALA A 266 -6.57 0.18 -6.08
C ALA A 266 -5.17 -0.46 -6.02
N ASP A 267 -4.41 -0.20 -4.94
CA ASP A 267 -3.07 -0.76 -4.76
C ASP A 267 -3.18 -2.15 -4.11
N ARG A 268 -3.31 -3.18 -4.97
CA ARG A 268 -3.32 -4.60 -4.56
C ARG A 268 -1.99 -5.04 -3.89
N GLY A 269 -1.08 -4.14 -3.52
CA GLY A 269 0.13 -4.39 -2.73
C GLY A 269 -0.13 -4.56 -1.22
N LEU A 270 0.82 -5.14 -0.48
CA LEU A 270 0.83 -5.07 1.00
C LEU A 270 1.29 -3.67 1.48
N THR A 271 1.00 -2.62 0.71
CA THR A 271 1.33 -1.24 1.02
C THR A 271 0.37 -0.77 2.11
N VAL A 272 0.87 -0.76 3.34
CA VAL A 272 0.15 -0.30 4.54
C VAL A 272 0.46 1.17 4.76
N LYS A 273 -0.55 2.00 5.09
CA LYS A 273 -0.36 3.36 5.62
C LYS A 273 0.40 3.27 6.94
N SER A 274 1.73 3.29 6.91
CA SER A 274 2.54 3.38 8.12
C SER A 274 3.34 4.68 8.12
N LYS A 275 3.19 5.45 9.21
CA LYS A 275 3.85 6.74 9.42
C LYS A 275 5.36 6.66 9.68
N LYS A 276 5.99 5.48 9.75
CA LYS A 276 7.46 5.30 9.84
C LYS A 276 7.88 3.89 9.37
N PRO A 277 8.29 3.69 8.12
CA PRO A 277 8.93 2.44 7.72
C PRO A 277 10.30 2.33 8.42
N TYR A 278 10.78 1.10 8.64
CA TYR A 278 12.12 0.82 9.20
C TYR A 278 13.23 1.13 8.17
N LEU A 279 13.21 2.33 7.57
CA LEU A 279 14.02 2.71 6.40
C LEU A 279 15.53 2.69 6.65
N ASN A 280 15.96 2.70 7.92
CA ASN A 280 17.36 2.89 8.32
C ASN A 280 17.92 1.82 9.28
N GLU A 281 17.14 0.80 9.65
CA GLU A 281 17.63 -0.34 10.46
C GLU A 281 18.14 -1.47 9.56
N SER A 282 19.32 -2.01 9.87
CA SER A 282 19.80 -3.22 9.17
C SER A 282 18.81 -4.35 9.38
N ILE A 283 18.59 -5.19 8.36
CA ILE A 283 17.69 -6.35 8.49
C ILE A 283 18.08 -7.22 9.69
N SER A 284 19.38 -7.40 9.93
CA SER A 284 19.92 -8.10 11.09
C SER A 284 19.52 -7.44 12.41
N ASP A 285 19.46 -6.11 12.47
CA ASP A 285 19.08 -5.37 13.68
C ASP A 285 17.59 -5.52 13.97
N ILE A 286 16.72 -5.55 12.95
CA ILE A 286 15.28 -5.81 13.12
C ILE A 286 15.08 -7.17 13.80
N PHE A 287 15.75 -8.21 13.30
CA PHE A 287 15.65 -9.56 13.86
C PHE A 287 16.34 -9.69 15.24
N ILE A 288 17.53 -9.13 15.43
CA ILE A 288 18.27 -9.21 16.70
C ILE A 288 17.63 -8.36 17.79
N ASN A 289 17.19 -7.13 17.49
CA ASN A 289 16.53 -6.26 18.47
C ASN A 289 15.23 -6.90 18.95
N ASN A 290 14.43 -7.50 18.06
CA ASN A 290 13.24 -8.27 18.45
C ASN A 290 13.60 -9.53 19.24
N ALA A 291 14.71 -10.20 18.93
CA ALA A 291 15.15 -11.38 19.68
C ALA A 291 15.63 -11.08 21.11
N VAL A 292 16.12 -9.85 21.35
CA VAL A 292 16.81 -9.47 22.60
C VAL A 292 15.97 -8.55 23.49
N LYS A 293 15.23 -7.58 22.95
CA LYS A 293 14.41 -6.64 23.72
C LYS A 293 13.06 -7.26 24.09
N ASP A 294 12.53 -6.96 25.28
CA ASP A 294 11.16 -7.34 25.70
C ASP A 294 10.07 -6.47 25.03
N ASP A 295 10.35 -5.93 23.84
CA ASP A 295 9.37 -5.16 23.07
C ASP A 295 8.29 -6.11 22.54
N LYS A 296 7.04 -5.65 22.48
CA LYS A 296 5.84 -6.47 22.19
C LYS A 296 5.75 -6.96 20.71
N LYS A 297 6.85 -7.01 19.95
CA LYS A 297 6.87 -7.26 18.49
C LYS A 297 7.53 -8.59 18.15
N ASN A 298 6.90 -9.68 18.58
CA ASN A 298 7.53 -11.01 18.64
C ASN A 298 7.06 -11.96 17.52
N LEU A 299 6.28 -11.45 16.56
CA LEU A 299 5.83 -12.17 15.37
C LEU A 299 6.25 -11.40 14.11
N ILE A 300 7.09 -12.04 13.28
CA ILE A 300 7.65 -11.47 12.06
C ILE A 300 7.21 -12.29 10.86
N PHE A 301 6.63 -11.63 9.86
CA PHE A 301 6.25 -12.24 8.59
C PHE A 301 7.24 -11.81 7.51
N LEU A 302 8.04 -12.76 7.04
CA LEU A 302 9.05 -12.55 6.01
C LEU A 302 8.55 -13.05 4.66
N HIS A 303 8.33 -12.13 3.72
CA HIS A 303 7.76 -12.47 2.42
C HIS A 303 8.57 -11.95 1.24
N GLY A 304 8.16 -12.35 0.05
CA GLY A 304 8.77 -11.98 -1.21
C GLY A 304 8.40 -12.97 -2.33
N ASN A 305 8.68 -12.60 -3.56
CA ASN A 305 8.37 -13.42 -4.74
C ASN A 305 9.20 -14.72 -4.80
N PRO A 306 8.80 -15.72 -5.58
CA PRO A 306 9.58 -16.95 -5.77
C PRO A 306 11.00 -16.64 -6.27
N GLY A 307 12.02 -17.31 -5.73
CA GLY A 307 13.40 -17.16 -6.21
C GLY A 307 14.21 -16.01 -5.60
N VAL A 308 13.60 -15.06 -4.86
CA VAL A 308 14.31 -13.93 -4.22
C VAL A 308 15.26 -14.33 -3.07
N GLY A 309 15.26 -15.61 -2.66
CA GLY A 309 16.19 -16.13 -1.66
C GLY A 309 15.68 -16.20 -0.22
N LYS A 310 14.36 -16.18 0.02
CA LYS A 310 13.75 -16.29 1.36
C LYS A 310 14.29 -17.45 2.19
N SER A 311 14.32 -18.66 1.64
CA SER A 311 14.84 -19.85 2.36
C SER A 311 16.36 -19.85 2.54
N THR A 312 17.09 -19.10 1.72
CA THR A 312 18.53 -18.86 1.97
C THR A 312 18.69 -17.88 3.12
N PHE A 313 17.83 -16.86 3.16
CA PHE A 313 17.80 -15.86 4.22
C PHE A 313 17.34 -16.45 5.57
N SER A 314 16.35 -17.34 5.60
CA SER A 314 15.92 -18.07 6.81
C SER A 314 17.07 -18.87 7.44
N LYS A 315 17.86 -19.56 6.62
CA LYS A 315 19.07 -20.28 7.04
C LYS A 315 20.16 -19.35 7.54
N TYR A 316 20.34 -18.19 6.90
CA TYR A 316 21.25 -17.15 7.38
C TYR A 316 20.81 -16.61 8.75
N LEU A 317 19.52 -16.31 8.92
CA LEU A 317 18.96 -15.89 10.21
C LEU A 317 19.23 -16.93 11.30
N TYR A 318 19.06 -18.23 10.99
CA TYR A 318 19.39 -19.29 11.93
C TYR A 318 20.85 -19.22 12.41
N LEU A 319 21.81 -19.01 11.51
CA LEU A 319 23.22 -18.85 11.85
C LEU A 319 23.50 -17.56 12.63
N LEU A 320 22.85 -16.46 12.25
CA LEU A 320 22.96 -15.18 12.91
C LEU A 320 22.53 -15.29 14.38
N PHE A 321 21.39 -15.93 14.64
CA PHE A 321 20.88 -16.09 16.01
C PHE A 321 21.74 -17.02 16.88
N GLN A 322 22.57 -17.90 16.31
CA GLN A 322 23.57 -18.64 17.10
C GLN A 322 24.60 -17.73 17.78
N THR A 323 24.76 -16.51 17.27
CA THR A 323 25.70 -15.52 17.84
C THR A 323 25.06 -14.67 18.94
N VAL A 324 23.73 -14.75 19.12
CA VAL A 324 22.98 -13.98 20.12
C VAL A 324 23.00 -14.72 21.47
N PRO A 325 23.49 -14.11 22.56
CA PRO A 325 23.48 -14.73 23.88
C PRO A 325 22.06 -14.99 24.39
N ASP A 326 21.88 -16.11 25.11
CA ASP A 326 20.64 -16.46 25.82
C ASP A 326 19.37 -16.66 24.97
N VAL A 327 19.49 -16.77 23.63
CA VAL A 327 18.39 -17.09 22.70
C VAL A 327 18.57 -18.48 22.10
N LEU A 328 17.55 -19.33 22.22
CA LEU A 328 17.52 -20.69 21.68
C LEU A 328 16.82 -20.71 20.31
N THR A 329 17.58 -20.93 19.24
CA THR A 329 17.04 -20.85 17.88
C THR A 329 16.68 -22.23 17.31
N ILE A 330 15.49 -22.34 16.73
CA ILE A 330 14.96 -23.55 16.11
C ILE A 330 14.46 -23.19 14.71
N HIS A 331 14.92 -23.95 13.71
CA HIS A 331 14.45 -23.83 12.34
C HIS A 331 13.55 -25.02 12.00
N VAL A 332 12.30 -24.77 11.66
CA VAL A 332 11.30 -25.76 11.28
C VAL A 332 10.99 -25.58 9.80
N ASP A 333 11.17 -26.66 9.04
CA ASP A 333 10.79 -26.71 7.62
C ASP A 333 9.31 -27.10 7.53
N LEU A 334 8.46 -26.14 7.16
CA LEU A 334 7.02 -26.32 7.15
C LEU A 334 6.56 -27.33 6.10
N LYS A 335 7.37 -27.63 5.10
CA LYS A 335 7.12 -28.70 4.13
C LYS A 335 6.92 -30.07 4.79
N ARG A 336 7.61 -30.29 5.91
CA ARG A 336 7.69 -31.58 6.63
C ARG A 336 6.98 -31.54 7.97
N PHE A 337 6.36 -30.41 8.29
CA PHE A 337 5.71 -30.17 9.55
C PHE A 337 4.42 -30.98 9.64
N LYS A 338 4.26 -31.73 10.72
CA LYS A 338 3.00 -32.42 11.00
C LYS A 338 1.92 -31.39 11.29
N PHE A 339 1.03 -31.19 10.32
CA PHE A 339 -0.01 -30.19 10.45
C PHE A 339 -1.05 -30.58 11.51
N HIS A 340 -1.30 -29.67 12.44
CA HIS A 340 -2.49 -29.69 13.30
C HIS A 340 -3.13 -28.30 13.28
N SER A 341 -4.46 -28.24 13.37
CA SER A 341 -5.20 -26.97 13.52
C SER A 341 -4.87 -26.25 14.83
N ASP A 342 -4.32 -26.97 15.82
CA ASP A 342 -3.79 -26.41 17.06
C ASP A 342 -2.26 -26.27 16.92
N PHE A 343 -1.79 -25.03 16.71
CA PHE A 343 -0.37 -24.71 16.59
C PHE A 343 0.43 -25.12 17.82
N LYS A 344 -0.15 -24.99 19.02
CA LYS A 344 0.50 -25.35 20.28
C LYS A 344 0.76 -26.85 20.36
N LEU A 345 -0.16 -27.67 19.86
CA LEU A 345 0.04 -29.12 19.76
C LEU A 345 1.09 -29.45 18.69
N ALA A 346 0.97 -28.84 17.51
CA ALA A 346 1.87 -29.11 16.40
C ALA A 346 3.33 -28.77 16.73
N ILE A 347 3.57 -27.57 17.27
CA ILE A 347 4.92 -27.16 17.67
C ILE A 347 5.44 -27.99 18.85
N LYS A 348 4.56 -28.46 19.75
CA LYS A 348 4.97 -29.34 20.83
C LYS A 348 5.47 -30.68 20.29
N GLU A 349 4.73 -31.32 19.40
CA GLU A 349 5.11 -32.62 18.82
C GLU A 349 6.40 -32.51 18.01
N GLU A 350 6.53 -31.46 17.20
CA GLU A 350 7.75 -31.17 16.43
C GLU A 350 8.97 -31.01 17.37
N LEU A 351 8.83 -30.22 18.44
CA LEU A 351 9.92 -29.99 19.39
C LEU A 351 10.22 -31.22 20.26
N GLU A 352 9.24 -32.05 20.59
CA GLU A 352 9.45 -33.33 21.29
C GLU A 352 10.12 -34.38 20.38
N GLU A 353 9.87 -34.33 19.07
CA GLU A 353 10.55 -35.18 18.08
C GLU A 353 12.01 -34.77 17.90
N ILE A 354 12.30 -33.47 17.82
CA ILE A 354 13.67 -32.94 17.74
C ILE A 354 14.42 -33.14 19.07
N MET A 355 13.74 -32.88 20.19
CA MET A 355 14.31 -32.91 21.54
C MET A 355 13.40 -33.74 22.48
N PRO A 356 13.66 -35.04 22.66
CA PRO A 356 12.80 -35.92 23.46
C PRO A 356 12.62 -35.52 24.92
N SER A 357 13.54 -34.71 25.47
CA SER A 357 13.43 -34.18 26.83
C SER A 357 12.65 -32.86 26.93
N PHE A 358 12.18 -32.32 25.81
CA PHE A 358 11.42 -31.06 25.74
C PHE A 358 10.04 -31.16 26.42
N LYS A 359 9.57 -30.03 26.93
CA LYS A 359 8.26 -29.83 27.57
C LYS A 359 7.85 -28.38 27.38
N LEU A 360 6.56 -28.11 27.19
CA LEU A 360 6.02 -26.76 26.99
C LEU A 360 6.38 -25.74 28.09
N ILE A 361 6.69 -26.19 29.31
CA ILE A 361 7.14 -25.30 30.39
C ILE A 361 8.45 -24.58 30.04
N HIS A 362 9.31 -25.19 29.23
CA HIS A 362 10.60 -24.60 28.84
C HIS A 362 10.42 -23.32 28.01
N LEU A 363 9.34 -23.22 27.22
CA LEU A 363 9.00 -22.02 26.45
C LEU A 363 8.64 -20.81 27.33
N LYS A 364 8.35 -21.01 28.62
CA LYS A 364 8.10 -19.90 29.58
C LYS A 364 9.34 -19.49 30.36
N VAL A 365 10.44 -20.20 30.17
CA VAL A 365 11.59 -20.18 31.09
C VAL A 365 12.89 -19.85 30.35
N ALA A 366 12.92 -20.00 29.03
CA ALA A 366 14.00 -19.58 28.15
C ALA A 366 13.45 -18.81 26.93
N LYS A 367 14.27 -17.93 26.35
CA LYS A 367 13.91 -17.20 25.11
C LYS A 367 14.13 -18.11 23.91
N PHE A 368 13.07 -18.33 23.12
CA PHE A 368 13.14 -19.13 21.90
C PHE A 368 12.94 -18.25 20.67
N GLN A 369 13.70 -18.53 19.62
CA GLN A 369 13.50 -17.98 18.28
C GLN A 369 13.15 -19.14 17.35
N ILE A 370 11.90 -19.21 16.92
CA ILE A 370 11.40 -20.26 16.03
C ILE A 370 11.25 -19.66 14.63
N ILE A 371 11.98 -20.22 13.67
CA ILE A 371 11.88 -19.88 12.26
C ILE A 371 11.04 -20.96 11.59
N LEU A 372 9.87 -20.60 11.11
CA LEU A 372 8.95 -21.45 10.36
C LEU A 372 9.13 -21.12 8.88
N ASP A 373 9.84 -21.97 8.13
CA ASP A 373 10.20 -21.72 6.73
C ASP A 373 9.24 -22.42 5.78
N GLY A 374 8.59 -21.68 4.87
CA GLY A 374 7.73 -22.23 3.81
C GLY A 374 6.23 -22.26 4.10
N PHE A 375 5.64 -21.15 4.59
CA PHE A 375 4.21 -21.05 4.89
C PHE A 375 3.31 -21.40 3.70
N ASP A 376 3.70 -21.03 2.48
CA ASP A 376 2.96 -21.37 1.26
C ASP A 376 2.90 -22.87 0.96
N GLU A 377 3.68 -23.69 1.68
CA GLU A 377 3.72 -25.15 1.51
C GLU A 377 2.78 -25.88 2.47
N LEU A 378 2.35 -25.24 3.57
CA LEU A 378 1.43 -25.85 4.53
C LEU A 378 0.01 -26.02 3.95
N HIS A 379 -0.40 -25.20 2.97
CA HIS A 379 -1.75 -25.23 2.39
C HIS A 379 -2.17 -26.64 1.96
N LEU A 380 -1.22 -27.41 1.45
CA LEU A 380 -1.45 -28.71 0.83
C LEU A 380 -1.63 -29.84 1.84
N ILE A 381 -1.24 -29.64 3.10
CA ILE A 381 -1.28 -30.63 4.18
C ILE A 381 -2.29 -30.24 5.28
N SER A 382 -2.97 -29.10 5.12
CA SER A 382 -3.72 -28.46 6.20
C SER A 382 -5.18 -28.89 6.34
N ASP A 383 -5.70 -29.68 5.40
CA ASP A 383 -7.14 -29.98 5.26
C ASP A 383 -8.00 -28.71 5.42
N GLY A 384 -7.50 -27.56 4.94
CA GLY A 384 -8.18 -26.27 4.97
C GLY A 384 -8.33 -25.55 6.30
N ARG A 385 -7.63 -25.99 7.35
CA ARG A 385 -7.69 -25.37 8.68
C ARG A 385 -6.56 -24.37 8.95
N MET A 386 -6.20 -23.59 7.92
CA MET A 386 -5.14 -22.58 8.02
C MET A 386 -5.48 -21.43 8.93
N ASP A 387 -6.74 -20.99 8.90
CA ASP A 387 -7.23 -19.93 9.77
C ASP A 387 -7.14 -20.37 11.22
N ASP A 388 -7.57 -21.61 11.52
CA ASP A 388 -7.40 -22.21 12.84
C ASP A 388 -5.93 -22.24 13.25
N PHE A 389 -5.02 -22.57 12.32
CA PHE A 389 -3.59 -22.59 12.56
C PHE A 389 -3.04 -21.18 12.88
N LEU A 390 -3.38 -20.14 12.10
CA LEU A 390 -2.93 -18.77 12.32
C LEU A 390 -3.59 -18.13 13.56
N MET A 391 -4.86 -18.41 13.80
CA MET A 391 -5.55 -18.05 15.05
C MET A 391 -4.89 -18.72 16.25
N SER A 392 -4.61 -20.02 16.16
CA SER A 392 -3.93 -20.79 17.20
C SER A 392 -2.48 -20.34 17.39
N LEU A 393 -1.78 -19.93 16.32
CA LEU A 393 -0.47 -19.30 16.38
C LEU A 393 -0.53 -17.99 17.17
N ASN A 394 -1.55 -17.16 16.94
CA ASN A 394 -1.79 -15.93 17.68
C ASN A 394 -2.13 -16.21 19.16
N GLU A 395 -2.97 -17.22 19.44
CA GLU A 395 -3.26 -17.65 20.81
C GLU A 395 -2.01 -18.19 21.52
N PHE A 396 -1.22 -19.02 20.84
CA PHE A 396 0.07 -19.51 21.34
C PHE A 396 1.00 -18.35 21.66
N HIS A 397 1.07 -17.35 20.79
CA HIS A 397 1.91 -16.18 21.00
C HIS A 397 1.48 -15.38 22.24
N LYS A 398 0.18 -15.26 22.51
CA LYS A 398 -0.35 -14.67 23.76
C LYS A 398 0.01 -15.49 25.00
N ASP A 399 0.00 -16.82 24.90
CA ASP A 399 0.33 -17.75 25.99
C ASP A 399 1.84 -17.81 26.31
N TYR A 400 2.68 -17.54 25.31
CA TYR A 400 4.14 -17.65 25.35
C TYR A 400 4.81 -16.42 24.69
N PRO A 401 4.68 -15.23 25.29
CA PRO A 401 5.21 -13.99 24.70
C PRO A 401 6.74 -13.98 24.58
N GLU A 402 7.46 -14.80 25.35
CA GLU A 402 8.94 -14.96 25.30
C GLU A 402 9.42 -15.74 24.06
N VAL A 403 8.51 -16.29 23.27
CA VAL A 403 8.81 -17.04 22.03
C VAL A 403 8.64 -16.11 20.84
N ASN A 404 9.76 -15.82 20.18
CA ASN A 404 9.79 -15.08 18.93
C ASN A 404 9.58 -16.04 17.76
N ILE A 405 8.69 -15.66 16.84
CA ILE A 405 8.35 -16.49 15.68
C ILE A 405 8.60 -15.68 14.41
N THR A 406 9.35 -16.27 13.49
CA THR A 406 9.54 -15.77 12.12
C THR A 406 8.90 -16.74 11.16
N LEU A 407 7.86 -16.31 10.45
CA LEU A 407 7.16 -17.10 9.45
C LEU A 407 7.58 -16.61 8.06
N THR A 408 8.14 -17.49 7.23
CA THR A 408 8.51 -17.15 5.85
C THR A 408 7.46 -17.65 4.86
N GLY A 409 7.22 -16.94 3.76
CA GLY A 409 6.24 -17.35 2.76
C GLY A 409 6.24 -16.48 1.51
N ARG A 410 5.44 -16.85 0.50
CA ARG A 410 5.21 -16.00 -0.67
C ARG A 410 4.30 -14.82 -0.31
N THR A 411 4.45 -13.71 -1.02
CA THR A 411 3.61 -12.51 -0.84
C THR A 411 2.12 -12.83 -0.96
N ILE A 412 1.72 -13.61 -1.97
CA ILE A 412 0.32 -14.03 -2.20
C ILE A 412 -0.22 -14.85 -1.03
N ALA A 413 0.58 -15.79 -0.50
CA ALA A 413 0.16 -16.60 0.64
C ALA A 413 -0.16 -15.75 1.86
N PHE A 414 0.62 -14.70 2.15
CA PHE A 414 0.29 -13.81 3.28
C PHE A 414 -0.87 -12.85 2.99
N LYS A 415 -1.04 -12.39 1.74
CA LYS A 415 -2.17 -11.54 1.35
C LYS A 415 -3.52 -12.17 1.70
N HIS A 416 -3.69 -13.46 1.41
CA HIS A 416 -4.93 -14.19 1.70
C HIS A 416 -5.28 -14.26 3.19
N TYR A 417 -4.32 -14.12 4.09
CA TYR A 417 -4.54 -14.26 5.54
C TYR A 417 -4.21 -13.00 6.33
N LEU A 418 -4.17 -11.83 5.69
CA LEU A 418 -3.87 -10.55 6.35
C LEU A 418 -4.78 -10.28 7.55
N ASN A 419 -6.06 -10.64 7.45
CA ASN A 419 -7.05 -10.46 8.52
C ASN A 419 -6.74 -11.29 9.78
N TYR A 420 -5.90 -12.32 9.66
CA TYR A 420 -5.45 -13.15 10.77
C TYR A 420 -4.06 -12.75 11.30
N ILE A 421 -3.38 -11.83 10.62
CA ILE A 421 -2.11 -11.27 11.10
C ILE A 421 -2.40 -10.33 12.29
N PRO A 422 -1.81 -10.56 13.46
CA PRO A 422 -2.04 -9.70 14.62
C PRO A 422 -1.53 -8.28 14.40
N ILE A 423 -2.33 -7.28 14.78
CA ILE A 423 -1.90 -5.87 14.85
C ILE A 423 -0.66 -5.78 15.76
N GLY A 424 0.39 -5.12 15.26
CA GLY A 424 1.69 -5.01 15.93
C GLY A 424 2.73 -6.03 15.47
N SER A 425 2.38 -6.96 14.58
CA SER A 425 3.36 -7.82 13.89
C SER A 425 4.27 -7.00 12.96
N VAL A 426 5.46 -7.49 12.67
CA VAL A 426 6.38 -6.85 11.71
C VAL A 426 6.31 -7.60 10.38
N ILE A 427 6.05 -6.88 9.30
CA ILE A 427 6.10 -7.42 7.93
C ILE A 427 7.44 -7.02 7.32
N VAL A 428 8.14 -7.99 6.74
CA VAL A 428 9.43 -7.81 6.07
C VAL A 428 9.35 -8.37 4.65
N GLU A 429 9.43 -7.49 3.67
CA GLU A 429 9.52 -7.83 2.26
C GLU A 429 10.99 -7.93 1.82
N ILE A 430 11.41 -9.09 1.32
CA ILE A 430 12.70 -9.28 0.65
C ILE A 430 12.60 -8.77 -0.78
N GLN A 431 13.50 -7.84 -1.15
CA GLN A 431 13.52 -7.23 -2.48
C GLN A 431 14.51 -7.93 -3.44
N HIS A 432 14.34 -7.65 -4.73
CA HIS A 432 15.23 -8.06 -5.81
C HIS A 432 16.68 -7.58 -5.62
N PHE A 433 17.64 -8.31 -6.17
CA PHE A 433 19.04 -7.88 -6.19
C PHE A 433 19.21 -6.63 -7.04
N THR A 434 19.85 -5.61 -6.46
CA THR A 434 20.29 -4.43 -7.20
C THR A 434 21.58 -4.70 -7.96
N GLU A 435 21.89 -3.89 -8.97
CA GLU A 435 23.10 -4.08 -9.79
C GLU A 435 24.39 -4.30 -8.97
N PRO A 436 24.72 -3.51 -7.92
CA PRO A 436 25.92 -3.75 -7.12
C PRO A 436 25.94 -5.14 -6.45
N MET A 437 24.77 -5.63 -6.03
CA MET A 437 24.63 -6.94 -5.41
C MET A 437 24.82 -8.06 -6.43
N ILE A 438 24.32 -7.88 -7.66
CA ILE A 438 24.55 -8.82 -8.76
C ILE A 438 26.05 -8.92 -9.05
N VAL A 439 26.76 -7.78 -9.11
CA VAL A 439 28.23 -7.75 -9.32
C VAL A 439 28.96 -8.56 -8.25
N ASP A 440 28.72 -8.23 -6.99
CA ASP A 440 29.36 -8.87 -5.85
C ASP A 440 29.07 -10.38 -5.84
N TRP A 441 27.86 -10.79 -6.22
CA TRP A 441 27.45 -12.19 -6.23
C TRP A 441 28.18 -12.95 -7.32
N VAL A 442 28.19 -12.40 -8.54
CA VAL A 442 28.83 -13.00 -9.71
C VAL A 442 30.35 -13.10 -9.49
N GLU A 443 30.99 -12.09 -8.92
CA GLU A 443 32.43 -12.12 -8.65
C GLU A 443 32.82 -13.18 -7.62
N LYS A 444 32.02 -13.35 -6.55
CA LYS A 444 32.20 -14.46 -5.60
C LYS A 444 32.07 -15.81 -6.30
N TRP A 445 31.03 -15.97 -7.12
CA TRP A 445 30.78 -17.20 -7.86
C TRP A 445 31.92 -17.53 -8.85
N VAL A 446 32.35 -16.55 -9.64
CA VAL A 446 33.47 -16.65 -10.60
C VAL A 446 34.74 -17.10 -9.88
N LYS A 447 35.03 -16.54 -8.70
CA LYS A 447 36.20 -16.90 -7.89
C LYS A 447 36.12 -18.34 -7.36
N LEU A 448 34.96 -18.76 -6.86
CA LEU A 448 34.76 -20.11 -6.31
C LEU A 448 34.80 -21.19 -7.40
N LYS A 449 34.23 -20.90 -8.58
CA LYS A 449 34.22 -21.80 -9.74
C LYS A 449 35.52 -21.80 -10.55
N GLY A 450 36.31 -20.74 -10.45
CA GLY A 450 37.49 -20.53 -11.29
C GLY A 450 37.14 -20.17 -12.74
N TYR A 451 36.03 -19.47 -12.97
CA TYR A 451 35.65 -19.00 -14.31
C TYR A 451 36.58 -17.86 -14.76
N GLN A 452 37.07 -17.90 -15.99
CA GLN A 452 38.13 -16.99 -16.44
C GLN A 452 37.63 -15.76 -17.20
N LYS A 453 36.36 -15.72 -17.62
CA LYS A 453 35.78 -14.59 -18.36
C LYS A 453 35.22 -13.52 -17.39
N PRO A 454 35.24 -12.22 -17.76
CA PRO A 454 34.70 -11.13 -16.95
C PRO A 454 33.16 -11.07 -17.00
N LEU A 455 32.52 -12.11 -16.46
CA LEU A 455 31.07 -12.33 -16.55
C LEU A 455 30.24 -11.21 -15.90
N SER A 456 30.72 -10.62 -14.79
CA SER A 456 30.02 -9.53 -14.11
C SER A 456 29.84 -8.30 -14.99
N GLN A 457 30.86 -7.92 -15.77
CA GLN A 457 30.80 -6.76 -16.67
C GLN A 457 29.88 -6.99 -17.86
N GLU A 458 29.80 -8.22 -18.35
CA GLU A 458 28.93 -8.62 -19.45
C GLU A 458 27.46 -8.59 -19.05
N ILE A 459 27.13 -9.16 -17.88
CA ILE A 459 25.78 -9.14 -17.30
C ILE A 459 25.30 -7.70 -17.07
N ILE A 460 26.11 -6.83 -16.46
CA ILE A 460 25.73 -5.43 -16.17
C ILE A 460 25.52 -4.62 -17.45
N LYS A 461 26.41 -4.77 -18.45
CA LYS A 461 26.32 -4.02 -19.70
C LYS A 461 25.02 -4.33 -20.46
N LEU A 462 24.58 -5.59 -20.39
CA LEU A 462 23.33 -6.03 -20.99
C LEU A 462 22.12 -5.61 -20.15
N ASN A 463 22.27 -5.56 -18.82
CA ASN A 463 21.22 -5.11 -17.90
C ASN A 463 20.91 -3.60 -18.01
N THR A 464 21.94 -2.77 -18.25
CA THR A 464 21.81 -1.30 -18.33
C THR A 464 21.25 -0.80 -19.66
N ASN A 465 21.45 -1.53 -20.77
CA ASN A 465 20.90 -1.15 -22.08
C ASN A 465 19.37 -1.28 -22.18
N ASN A 466 18.73 -2.03 -21.29
CA ASN A 466 17.26 -2.13 -21.21
C ASN A 466 16.58 -0.84 -20.71
N LEU A 467 17.31 0.07 -20.05
CA LEU A 467 16.76 1.35 -19.57
C LEU A 467 16.75 2.45 -20.66
N SER A 468 17.33 2.21 -21.83
CA SER A 468 17.59 3.27 -22.84
C SER A 468 16.70 3.21 -24.09
N HIS A 469 15.68 2.36 -24.13
CA HIS A 469 14.78 2.23 -25.30
C HIS A 469 13.36 2.80 -25.12
N HIS A 470 13.12 3.61 -24.08
CA HIS A 470 11.86 4.34 -23.92
C HIS A 470 11.93 5.87 -24.00
N ASP A 471 13.10 6.47 -24.24
CA ASP A 471 13.19 7.91 -24.52
C ASP A 471 13.46 8.15 -26.01
N VAL A 472 12.38 8.37 -26.78
CA VAL A 472 12.44 9.07 -28.06
C VAL A 472 11.75 10.42 -27.87
N ASP A 473 12.60 11.45 -27.91
CA ASP A 473 12.35 12.85 -28.30
C ASP A 473 11.14 13.58 -27.71
N THR A 474 11.46 14.45 -26.75
CA THR A 474 10.72 15.64 -26.38
C THR A 474 10.49 16.54 -27.60
N ASP A 475 9.23 16.75 -27.97
CA ASP A 475 8.74 18.05 -28.45
C ASP A 475 7.58 18.45 -27.54
N GLU A 476 7.72 19.65 -26.96
CA GLU A 476 6.72 20.35 -26.14
C GLU A 476 5.43 20.55 -26.96
N ASP A 477 4.29 20.10 -26.44
CA ASP A 477 3.01 20.85 -26.41
C ASP A 477 1.87 19.98 -25.85
N GLU A 478 1.17 20.55 -24.86
CA GLU A 478 -0.20 20.31 -24.36
C GLU A 478 -0.93 19.02 -24.78
N TYR A 479 -1.25 18.14 -23.81
CA TYR A 479 -2.60 17.67 -23.45
C TYR A 479 -2.45 16.63 -22.31
N GLU A 480 -2.92 16.99 -21.12
CA GLU A 480 -3.31 16.02 -20.08
C GLU A 480 -4.53 15.27 -20.62
N ASP A 481 -4.47 13.94 -20.74
CA ASP A 481 -5.59 13.00 -20.59
C ASP A 481 -5.16 11.55 -20.94
N GLU A 482 -5.85 10.60 -20.29
CA GLU A 482 -5.84 9.14 -20.48
C GLU A 482 -4.80 8.32 -19.67
N GLU A 483 -5.08 8.15 -18.36
CA GLU A 483 -4.68 6.94 -17.62
C GLU A 483 -5.48 5.73 -18.14
N ASP A 484 -4.98 5.08 -19.18
CA ASP A 484 -5.46 3.75 -19.58
C ASP A 484 -4.86 2.69 -18.64
N ASN A 485 -5.38 2.62 -17.41
CA ASN A 485 -5.09 1.55 -16.45
C ASN A 485 -5.82 0.25 -16.83
N SER A 486 -5.54 -0.27 -18.03
CA SER A 486 -5.96 -1.61 -18.44
C SER A 486 -4.80 -2.58 -18.25
N LEU A 487 -4.94 -3.50 -17.30
CA LEU A 487 -4.22 -4.79 -17.21
C LEU A 487 -2.74 -4.72 -17.61
N ASN A 488 -1.92 -4.02 -16.82
CA ASN A 488 -0.47 -4.19 -16.86
C ASN A 488 0.23 -3.89 -15.54
N ASN A 489 -0.42 -4.19 -14.40
CA ASN A 489 0.25 -4.22 -13.10
C ASN A 489 1.15 -5.48 -12.88
N TYR A 490 1.58 -6.11 -13.97
CA TYR A 490 2.59 -7.17 -13.99
C TYR A 490 3.81 -6.84 -14.88
N ASP A 491 3.87 -5.64 -15.47
CA ASP A 491 4.92 -5.24 -16.41
C ASP A 491 6.05 -4.38 -15.78
N ASP A 492 6.38 -4.62 -14.51
CA ASP A 492 7.79 -4.58 -14.13
C ASP A 492 8.37 -5.92 -14.61
N GLU A 493 8.88 -6.01 -15.85
CA GLU A 493 9.52 -7.22 -16.37
C GLU A 493 10.61 -7.68 -15.37
N GLU A 494 10.24 -8.62 -14.50
CA GLU A 494 11.06 -9.10 -13.39
C GLU A 494 12.37 -9.67 -13.98
N GLN A 495 13.44 -8.86 -13.93
CA GLN A 495 14.70 -9.23 -14.55
C GLN A 495 15.21 -10.52 -13.89
N LEU A 496 15.36 -11.60 -14.66
CA LEU A 496 15.78 -12.91 -14.13
C LEU A 496 17.07 -12.84 -13.31
N VAL A 497 18.02 -12.00 -13.73
CA VAL A 497 19.31 -11.81 -13.04
C VAL A 497 19.19 -11.15 -11.66
N SER A 498 18.07 -10.47 -11.39
CA SER A 498 17.76 -9.89 -10.08
C SER A 498 17.31 -10.95 -9.06
N LEU A 499 16.99 -12.17 -9.52
CA LEU A 499 16.62 -13.31 -8.71
C LEU A 499 17.84 -14.21 -8.48
N PRO A 500 18.31 -14.39 -7.24
CA PRO A 500 19.53 -15.17 -6.93
C PRO A 500 19.53 -16.59 -7.51
N LEU A 501 18.37 -17.25 -7.54
CA LEU A 501 18.22 -18.59 -8.11
C LEU A 501 18.50 -18.60 -9.63
N PHE A 502 17.86 -17.70 -10.37
CA PHE A 502 18.04 -17.61 -11.82
C PHE A 502 19.44 -17.14 -12.18
N LEU A 503 20.00 -16.21 -11.40
CA LEU A 503 21.39 -15.77 -11.55
C LEU A 503 22.37 -16.96 -11.43
N TYR A 504 22.17 -17.85 -10.45
CA TYR A 504 22.97 -19.08 -10.35
C TYR A 504 22.80 -20.01 -11.55
N LEU A 505 21.56 -20.24 -12.01
CA LEU A 505 21.29 -21.12 -13.14
C LEU A 505 21.89 -20.56 -14.45
N ILE A 506 21.77 -19.26 -14.70
CA ILE A 506 22.38 -18.56 -15.84
C ILE A 506 23.90 -18.76 -15.82
N CYS A 507 24.57 -18.42 -14.71
CA CYS A 507 26.02 -18.57 -14.58
C CYS A 507 26.48 -20.02 -14.79
N THR A 508 25.71 -20.99 -14.28
CA THR A 508 26.03 -22.42 -14.43
C THR A 508 25.91 -22.87 -15.87
N MET A 509 24.83 -22.49 -16.58
CA MET A 509 24.66 -22.81 -18.00
C MET A 509 25.78 -22.21 -18.86
N LEU A 510 26.16 -20.95 -18.62
CA LEU A 510 27.26 -20.26 -19.33
C LEU A 510 28.64 -20.86 -19.05
N TYR A 511 28.81 -21.51 -17.90
CA TYR A 511 30.05 -22.19 -17.55
C TYR A 511 30.14 -23.58 -18.20
N GLU A 512 29.00 -24.26 -18.34
CA GLU A 512 28.99 -25.66 -18.81
C GLU A 512 28.70 -25.84 -20.30
N ASP A 513 28.04 -24.86 -20.94
CA ASP A 513 27.73 -24.83 -22.37
C ASP A 513 28.48 -23.70 -23.08
N ASP A 514 29.52 -24.06 -23.84
CA ASP A 514 30.32 -23.12 -24.64
C ASP A 514 29.52 -22.41 -25.74
N LYS A 515 28.29 -22.87 -26.04
CA LYS A 515 27.38 -22.25 -27.03
C LYS A 515 26.33 -21.33 -26.40
N ALA A 516 26.23 -21.30 -25.06
CA ALA A 516 25.31 -20.41 -24.38
C ALA A 516 25.84 -18.97 -24.42
N ASP A 517 24.99 -18.03 -24.83
CA ASP A 517 25.28 -16.61 -24.87
C ASP A 517 24.58 -15.88 -23.71
N VAL A 518 25.27 -14.90 -23.12
CA VAL A 518 24.77 -14.15 -21.95
C VAL A 518 23.56 -13.30 -22.33
N GLU A 519 23.59 -12.65 -23.50
CA GLU A 519 22.50 -11.80 -24.00
C GLU A 519 21.25 -12.63 -24.30
N ASP A 520 21.44 -13.82 -24.89
CA ASP A 520 20.35 -14.74 -25.18
C ASP A 520 19.64 -15.23 -23.91
N LEU A 521 20.36 -15.50 -22.81
CA LEU A 521 19.75 -16.06 -21.58
C LEU A 521 19.07 -15.02 -20.69
N ILE A 522 19.60 -13.80 -20.62
CA ILE A 522 19.07 -12.74 -19.75
C ILE A 522 17.75 -12.17 -20.29
N ARG A 523 17.56 -12.18 -21.63
CA ARG A 523 16.36 -11.67 -22.30
C ARG A 523 15.17 -12.62 -22.29
N LEU A 524 15.34 -13.85 -21.82
CA LEU A 524 14.25 -14.83 -21.80
C LEU A 524 13.22 -14.46 -20.72
N LYS A 525 11.95 -14.66 -21.03
CA LYS A 525 10.90 -14.74 -19.99
C LYS A 525 11.14 -15.96 -19.11
N LYS A 526 10.63 -15.95 -17.87
CA LYS A 526 10.79 -17.03 -16.87
C LYS A 526 10.53 -18.44 -17.43
N TRP A 527 9.43 -18.61 -18.17
CA TRP A 527 9.08 -19.90 -18.80
C TRP A 527 10.03 -20.29 -19.93
N GLN A 528 10.47 -19.33 -20.76
CA GLN A 528 11.42 -19.56 -21.85
C GLN A 528 12.79 -19.97 -21.30
N PHE A 529 13.20 -19.36 -20.18
CA PHE A 529 14.43 -19.73 -19.49
C PHE A 529 14.37 -21.19 -19.00
N TYR A 530 13.29 -21.60 -18.33
CA TYR A 530 13.15 -22.99 -17.91
C TYR A 530 13.03 -23.97 -19.07
N GLN A 531 12.38 -23.56 -20.18
CA GLN A 531 12.39 -24.34 -21.41
C GLN A 531 13.80 -24.57 -21.93
N ARG A 532 14.62 -23.51 -21.94
CA ARG A 532 16.02 -23.56 -22.36
C ARG A 532 16.87 -24.41 -21.40
N LEU A 533 16.66 -24.28 -20.09
CA LEU A 533 17.29 -25.12 -19.06
C LEU A 533 16.93 -26.60 -19.28
N MET A 534 15.67 -26.87 -19.62
CA MET A 534 15.20 -28.23 -19.89
C MET A 534 15.81 -28.82 -21.16
N ASP A 535 15.88 -28.04 -22.24
CA ASP A 535 16.54 -28.44 -23.47
C ASP A 535 18.04 -28.72 -23.24
N TRP A 536 18.70 -27.88 -22.44
CA TRP A 536 20.09 -28.05 -22.07
C TRP A 536 20.31 -29.34 -21.25
N THR A 537 19.59 -29.51 -20.14
CA THR A 537 19.70 -30.72 -19.30
C THR A 537 19.44 -32.01 -20.08
N CYS A 538 18.42 -32.01 -20.95
CA CYS A 538 18.11 -33.17 -21.81
C CYS A 538 19.18 -33.44 -22.88
N ALA A 539 19.91 -32.42 -23.34
CA ALA A 539 20.97 -32.54 -24.34
C ALA A 539 22.36 -32.87 -23.76
N THR A 540 22.59 -32.64 -22.46
CA THR A 540 23.89 -32.94 -21.83
C THR A 540 24.17 -34.44 -21.75
N THR A 541 25.32 -34.86 -22.31
CA THR A 541 25.82 -36.25 -22.23
C THR A 541 26.87 -36.45 -21.13
N LYS A 542 27.24 -35.37 -20.40
CA LYS A 542 28.31 -35.38 -19.38
C LYS A 542 28.06 -36.35 -18.23
N PHE A 543 26.81 -36.74 -17.99
CA PHE A 543 26.44 -37.72 -16.96
C PHE A 543 26.05 -39.10 -17.56
N ASP A 544 26.14 -39.29 -18.89
CA ASP A 544 25.67 -40.51 -19.57
C ASP A 544 26.73 -41.62 -19.67
N ASP A 545 28.03 -41.34 -19.52
CA ASP A 545 29.10 -42.32 -19.79
C ASP A 545 29.17 -43.47 -18.76
N ASP A 546 28.78 -43.24 -17.50
CA ASP A 546 28.72 -44.27 -16.45
C ASP A 546 27.28 -44.75 -16.14
N PHE A 547 26.25 -44.07 -16.66
CA PHE A 547 24.87 -44.20 -16.17
C PHE A 547 23.77 -44.36 -17.25
N ASN A 548 24.09 -44.36 -18.54
CA ASN A 548 23.08 -44.61 -19.59
C ASN A 548 23.06 -46.10 -20.02
N PRO A 549 22.14 -46.93 -19.50
CA PRO A 549 22.03 -48.35 -19.88
C PRO A 549 21.57 -48.56 -21.34
N PHE A 550 21.18 -47.51 -22.07
CA PHE A 550 20.58 -47.58 -23.41
C PHE A 550 21.44 -47.05 -24.55
N HIS A 551 22.74 -46.81 -24.34
CA HIS A 551 23.69 -46.48 -25.43
C HIS A 551 23.62 -47.45 -26.63
N SER A 552 23.14 -48.68 -26.40
CA SER A 552 22.95 -49.71 -27.44
C SER A 552 21.56 -49.76 -28.10
N ARG A 553 20.55 -49.04 -27.59
CA ARG A 553 19.13 -49.19 -27.99
C ARG A 553 18.42 -47.90 -28.42
N MET A 554 18.89 -46.72 -28.06
CA MET A 554 18.18 -45.46 -28.30
C MET A 554 19.15 -44.36 -28.78
N SER A 555 18.73 -43.54 -29.75
CA SER A 555 19.55 -42.40 -30.20
C SER A 555 19.60 -41.29 -29.15
N LEU A 556 20.63 -40.43 -29.17
CA LEU A 556 20.71 -39.28 -28.26
C LEU A 556 19.50 -38.35 -28.37
N LYS A 557 18.93 -38.21 -29.57
CA LYS A 557 17.72 -37.42 -29.81
C LYS A 557 16.51 -38.04 -29.13
N ASP A 558 16.33 -39.35 -29.27
CA ASP A 558 15.22 -40.08 -28.64
C ASP A 558 15.35 -40.07 -27.11
N LEU A 559 16.58 -40.15 -26.59
CA LEU A 559 16.85 -40.04 -25.15
C LEU A 559 16.48 -38.65 -24.59
N SER A 560 16.77 -37.57 -25.33
CA SER A 560 16.41 -36.21 -24.90
C SER A 560 14.89 -35.99 -24.85
N ILE A 561 14.16 -36.48 -25.87
CA ILE A 561 12.69 -36.45 -25.91
C ILE A 561 12.13 -37.27 -24.75
N TYR A 562 12.75 -38.41 -24.46
CA TYR A 562 12.37 -39.28 -23.37
C TYR A 562 12.56 -38.60 -22.00
N LYS A 563 13.74 -38.02 -21.74
CA LYS A 563 14.03 -37.27 -20.50
C LYS A 563 12.97 -36.19 -20.25
N ARG A 564 12.61 -35.42 -21.29
CA ARG A 564 11.57 -34.39 -21.20
C ARG A 564 10.18 -34.96 -20.92
N THR A 565 9.80 -36.02 -21.62
CA THR A 565 8.50 -36.67 -21.44
C THR A 565 8.36 -37.26 -20.03
N PHE A 566 9.42 -37.90 -19.53
CA PHE A 566 9.45 -38.49 -18.20
C PHE A 566 9.30 -37.43 -17.09
N ASN A 567 10.05 -36.33 -17.18
CA ASN A 567 9.97 -35.24 -16.20
C ASN A 567 8.58 -34.58 -16.18
N LYS A 568 7.96 -34.37 -17.35
CA LYS A 568 6.57 -33.88 -17.44
C LYS A 568 5.60 -34.85 -16.78
N ASN A 569 5.68 -36.14 -17.09
CA ASN A 569 4.80 -37.17 -16.50
C ASN A 569 4.97 -37.29 -14.98
N ILE A 570 6.20 -37.19 -14.46
CA ILE A 570 6.46 -37.13 -13.02
C ILE A 570 5.83 -35.89 -12.40
N SER A 571 6.08 -34.70 -12.98
CA SER A 571 5.55 -33.44 -12.45
C SER A 571 4.02 -33.43 -12.45
N LEU A 572 3.38 -33.90 -13.53
CA LEU A 572 1.94 -34.02 -13.62
C LEU A 572 1.41 -35.07 -12.63
N SER A 573 2.10 -36.19 -12.44
CA SER A 573 1.73 -37.18 -11.43
C SER A 573 1.84 -36.65 -10.00
N MET A 574 2.86 -35.84 -9.72
CA MET A 574 3.07 -35.19 -8.42
C MET A 574 1.96 -34.16 -8.17
N TYR A 575 1.60 -33.39 -9.20
CA TYR A 575 0.46 -32.47 -9.20
C TYR A 575 -0.88 -33.18 -8.94
N HIS A 576 -1.12 -34.33 -9.59
CA HIS A 576 -2.33 -35.12 -9.34
C HIS A 576 -2.41 -35.74 -7.96
N ALA A 577 -1.27 -36.13 -7.39
CA ALA A 577 -1.21 -36.72 -6.05
C ALA A 577 -1.17 -35.67 -4.94
N ASN A 578 -1.12 -34.38 -5.29
CA ASN A 578 -0.89 -33.26 -4.37
C ASN A 578 0.41 -33.40 -3.55
N LYS A 579 1.52 -33.75 -4.21
CA LYS A 579 2.82 -34.02 -3.55
C LYS A 579 3.96 -33.26 -4.21
N PHE A 580 4.95 -32.86 -3.41
CA PHE A 580 6.22 -32.31 -3.89
C PHE A 580 7.35 -33.35 -4.04
N TYR A 581 7.03 -34.62 -3.86
CA TYR A 581 7.94 -35.73 -4.07
C TYR A 581 7.22 -36.89 -4.76
N ILE A 582 8.00 -37.83 -5.28
CA ILE A 582 7.52 -39.07 -5.87
C ILE A 582 8.37 -40.24 -5.36
N THR A 583 7.73 -41.36 -5.00
CA THR A 583 8.46 -42.57 -4.60
C THR A 583 8.69 -43.49 -5.78
N TYR A 584 9.66 -44.40 -5.64
CA TYR A 584 9.86 -45.45 -6.64
C TYR A 584 8.61 -46.30 -6.89
N LYS A 585 7.82 -46.54 -5.84
CA LYS A 585 6.54 -47.26 -5.91
C LYS A 585 5.49 -46.48 -6.68
N ASP A 586 5.44 -45.15 -6.52
CA ASP A 586 4.55 -44.29 -7.30
C ASP A 586 4.88 -44.38 -8.79
N ILE A 587 6.17 -44.30 -9.16
CA ILE A 587 6.63 -44.40 -10.56
C ILE A 587 6.20 -45.73 -11.20
N MET A 588 6.41 -46.84 -10.49
CA MET A 588 6.05 -48.18 -10.96
C MET A 588 4.53 -48.41 -10.99
N LYS A 589 3.81 -47.92 -9.98
CA LYS A 589 2.37 -48.15 -9.86
C LYS A 589 1.57 -47.31 -10.85
N ARG A 590 2.09 -46.13 -11.21
CA ARG A 590 1.44 -45.19 -12.10
C ARG A 590 1.88 -45.33 -13.56
N ASP A 591 2.59 -46.41 -13.89
CA ASP A 591 3.09 -46.72 -15.23
C ASP A 591 3.80 -45.51 -15.90
N LEU A 592 4.60 -44.76 -15.13
CA LEU A 592 5.31 -43.56 -15.63
C LEU A 592 6.56 -43.89 -16.48
N LEU A 593 6.81 -45.18 -16.71
CA LEU A 593 7.94 -45.71 -17.46
C LEU A 593 7.50 -46.15 -18.87
N PRO A 594 8.40 -46.18 -19.85
CA PRO A 594 8.13 -46.67 -21.21
C PRO A 594 7.52 -48.07 -21.26
N GLU A 595 6.57 -48.25 -22.18
CA GLU A 595 5.99 -49.57 -22.51
C GLU A 595 7.06 -50.55 -23.06
N ASP A 596 8.13 -50.05 -23.68
CA ASP A 596 9.18 -50.85 -24.32
C ASP A 596 10.28 -51.36 -23.36
N LEU A 597 10.19 -51.03 -22.05
CA LEU A 597 11.18 -51.42 -21.04
C LEU A 597 10.70 -52.62 -20.22
N ASP A 598 10.70 -53.79 -20.86
CA ASP A 598 10.37 -55.07 -20.22
C ASP A 598 11.55 -55.54 -19.35
N THR A 599 11.60 -55.18 -18.06
CA THR A 599 12.73 -55.53 -17.18
C THR A 599 12.37 -55.73 -15.70
N ASP A 600 13.10 -56.64 -15.05
CA ASP A 600 13.09 -56.87 -13.60
C ASP A 600 13.32 -55.56 -12.81
N GLY A 601 12.63 -55.39 -11.67
CA GLY A 601 12.62 -54.15 -10.87
C GLY A 601 13.95 -53.67 -10.27
N SER A 602 15.09 -54.28 -10.62
CA SER A 602 16.45 -53.82 -10.28
C SER A 602 17.10 -52.97 -11.38
N GLU A 603 16.78 -53.20 -12.65
CA GLU A 603 17.26 -52.39 -13.79
C GLU A 603 16.56 -51.04 -13.79
N VAL A 604 15.25 -51.02 -13.50
CA VAL A 604 14.47 -49.80 -13.40
C VAL A 604 14.95 -48.90 -12.24
N ARG A 605 15.50 -49.46 -11.15
CA ARG A 605 16.08 -48.65 -10.04
C ARG A 605 17.33 -47.94 -10.49
N LYS A 606 18.22 -48.64 -11.19
CA LYS A 606 19.41 -48.05 -11.79
C LYS A 606 19.02 -46.97 -12.80
N LEU A 607 17.97 -47.22 -13.57
CA LEU A 607 17.46 -46.28 -14.56
C LEU A 607 16.89 -45.00 -13.91
N VAL A 608 15.98 -45.14 -12.95
CA VAL A 608 15.42 -44.01 -12.21
C VAL A 608 16.54 -43.24 -11.52
N ASN A 609 17.48 -43.92 -10.84
CA ASN A 609 18.64 -43.27 -10.20
C ASN A 609 19.55 -42.54 -11.21
N SER A 610 19.75 -43.10 -12.41
CA SER A 610 20.49 -42.40 -13.47
C SER A 610 19.77 -41.12 -13.93
N PHE A 611 18.43 -41.15 -14.01
CA PHE A 611 17.65 -39.98 -14.40
C PHE A 611 17.55 -38.93 -13.29
N ILE A 612 17.51 -39.32 -12.01
CA ILE A 612 17.45 -38.39 -10.89
C ILE A 612 18.68 -37.47 -10.84
N VAL A 613 19.87 -38.05 -11.00
CA VAL A 613 21.14 -37.30 -11.05
C VAL A 613 21.19 -36.33 -12.24
N LEU A 614 20.51 -36.68 -13.33
CA LEU A 614 20.50 -35.94 -14.60
C LEU A 614 19.42 -34.85 -14.71
N ASN A 615 18.31 -34.96 -13.94
CA ASN A 615 17.08 -34.20 -14.19
C ASN A 615 16.76 -33.13 -13.12
N TYR A 616 17.76 -32.57 -12.44
CA TYR A 616 17.53 -31.58 -11.36
C TYR A 616 16.57 -32.11 -10.28
N MET A 617 16.68 -33.40 -9.96
CA MET A 617 16.00 -34.03 -8.84
C MET A 617 17.01 -34.47 -7.78
N LYS A 618 16.58 -34.54 -6.53
CA LYS A 618 17.36 -35.02 -5.39
C LYS A 618 16.56 -36.04 -4.58
N GLU A 619 17.24 -36.85 -3.80
CA GLU A 619 16.57 -37.72 -2.83
C GLU A 619 15.80 -36.89 -1.80
N SER A 620 14.55 -37.27 -1.55
CA SER A 620 13.70 -36.72 -0.50
C SER A 620 13.83 -37.56 0.76
N TYR A 621 13.89 -36.90 1.92
CA TYR A 621 14.10 -37.54 3.23
C TYR A 621 12.79 -38.06 3.87
N GLU A 622 11.68 -38.12 3.13
CA GLU A 622 10.45 -38.72 3.64
C GLU A 622 10.59 -40.25 3.76
N ASN A 623 10.69 -40.71 5.01
CA ASN A 623 10.71 -42.10 5.52
C ASN A 623 12.09 -42.72 5.76
N ASN A 624 12.47 -42.77 7.05
CA ASN A 624 13.55 -43.58 7.63
C ASN A 624 13.28 -45.11 7.61
N THR A 625 12.53 -45.62 6.63
CA THR A 625 12.44 -47.06 6.38
C THR A 625 13.27 -47.38 5.16
N GLU A 626 14.29 -48.22 5.31
CA GLU A 626 15.26 -48.66 4.27
C GLU A 626 14.61 -49.20 2.96
N THR A 627 13.28 -49.26 2.86
CA THR A 627 12.52 -49.94 1.81
C THR A 627 11.89 -49.04 0.73
N GLU A 628 11.69 -47.73 0.94
CA GLU A 628 11.03 -46.84 -0.05
C GLU A 628 11.78 -45.50 -0.23
N GLN A 629 12.67 -45.41 -1.24
CA GLN A 629 13.32 -44.13 -1.63
C GLN A 629 12.34 -43.18 -2.32
N ALA A 630 12.37 -41.91 -1.92
CA ALA A 630 11.57 -40.80 -2.47
C ALA A 630 12.47 -39.77 -3.17
N PHE A 631 11.92 -39.03 -4.14
CA PHE A 631 12.64 -38.06 -4.95
C PHE A 631 11.83 -36.78 -5.11
N GLU A 632 12.50 -35.62 -5.13
CA GLU A 632 11.88 -34.31 -5.35
C GLU A 632 12.68 -33.46 -6.33
N PHE A 633 12.02 -32.51 -7.00
CA PHE A 633 12.71 -31.50 -7.79
C PHE A 633 13.51 -30.56 -6.88
N VAL A 634 14.69 -30.14 -7.32
CA VAL A 634 15.57 -29.31 -6.49
C VAL A 634 14.93 -27.95 -6.18
N HIS A 635 14.11 -27.40 -7.09
CA HIS A 635 13.33 -26.18 -6.87
C HIS A 635 11.88 -26.31 -7.31
N LYS A 636 10.97 -25.80 -6.47
CA LYS A 636 9.52 -25.77 -6.68
C LYS A 636 9.12 -25.08 -7.99
N SER A 637 9.78 -23.98 -8.34
CA SER A 637 9.51 -23.23 -9.58
C SER A 637 9.78 -24.02 -10.87
N PHE A 638 10.77 -24.91 -10.87
CA PHE A 638 11.02 -25.78 -12.03
C PHE A 638 9.94 -26.88 -12.16
N TYR A 639 9.51 -27.43 -11.02
CA TYR A 639 8.36 -28.33 -10.98
C TYR A 639 7.08 -27.66 -11.49
N GLU A 640 6.76 -26.44 -11.03
CA GLU A 640 5.60 -25.66 -11.46
C GLU A 640 5.63 -25.39 -12.98
N TYR A 641 6.80 -25.05 -13.53
CA TYR A 641 7.01 -24.93 -14.98
C TYR A 641 6.73 -26.24 -15.74
N LEU A 642 7.25 -27.39 -15.26
CA LEU A 642 7.04 -28.68 -15.92
C LEU A 642 5.57 -29.10 -15.92
N VAL A 643 4.83 -28.76 -14.86
CA VAL A 643 3.37 -28.94 -14.81
C VAL A 643 2.70 -28.06 -15.86
N ALA A 644 3.04 -26.77 -15.94
CA ALA A 644 2.49 -25.87 -16.95
C ALA A 644 2.78 -26.36 -18.39
N GLU A 645 3.98 -26.84 -18.65
CA GLU A 645 4.36 -27.40 -19.95
C GLU A 645 3.54 -28.68 -20.28
N ALA A 646 3.33 -29.57 -19.31
CA ALA A 646 2.50 -30.76 -19.48
C ALA A 646 1.01 -30.41 -19.71
N LEU A 647 0.50 -29.37 -19.04
CA LEU A 647 -0.83 -28.84 -19.28
C LEU A 647 -0.96 -28.25 -20.68
N MET A 648 0.04 -27.50 -21.13
CA MET A 648 0.09 -26.92 -22.47
C MET A 648 0.06 -28.02 -23.56
N ASP A 649 0.82 -29.10 -23.39
CA ASP A 649 0.75 -30.26 -24.29
C ASP A 649 -0.66 -30.87 -24.33
N SER A 650 -1.31 -30.95 -23.17
CA SER A 650 -2.67 -31.48 -23.07
C SER A 650 -3.69 -30.59 -23.78
N LEU A 651 -3.55 -29.27 -23.67
CA LEU A 651 -4.37 -28.30 -24.41
C LEU A 651 -4.18 -28.42 -25.92
N ILE A 652 -2.94 -28.56 -26.38
CA ILE A 652 -2.64 -28.77 -27.81
C ILE A 652 -3.24 -30.10 -28.29
N LEU A 653 -3.12 -31.17 -27.51
CA LEU A 653 -3.68 -32.49 -27.86
C LEU A 653 -5.20 -32.45 -28.06
N ILE A 654 -5.92 -31.65 -27.27
CA ILE A 654 -7.38 -31.46 -27.38
C ILE A 654 -7.79 -30.82 -28.73
N THR A 655 -6.88 -30.10 -29.39
CA THR A 655 -7.14 -29.49 -30.71
C THR A 655 -7.05 -30.49 -31.87
N ILE A 656 -6.41 -31.65 -31.67
CA ILE A 656 -6.33 -32.70 -32.69
C ILE A 656 -7.75 -33.21 -32.97
N ASN A 657 -8.08 -33.50 -34.24
CA ASN A 657 -9.41 -33.94 -34.72
C ASN A 657 -9.86 -35.30 -34.11
N GLU A 658 -10.13 -35.32 -32.82
CA GLU A 658 -10.74 -36.43 -32.10
C GLU A 658 -12.25 -36.18 -32.04
N THR A 659 -13.00 -36.95 -32.83
CA THR A 659 -14.47 -36.87 -32.85
C THR A 659 -15.10 -37.58 -31.65
N ASN A 660 -14.31 -38.34 -30.89
CA ASN A 660 -14.78 -39.06 -29.71
C ASN A 660 -14.74 -38.15 -28.47
N LEU A 661 -15.91 -37.65 -28.06
CA LEU A 661 -16.10 -36.84 -26.87
C LEU A 661 -15.61 -37.54 -25.58
N GLU A 662 -15.75 -38.86 -25.45
CA GLU A 662 -15.29 -39.60 -24.26
C GLU A 662 -13.78 -39.55 -24.13
N ARG A 663 -13.05 -39.74 -25.24
CA ARG A 663 -11.58 -39.66 -25.25
C ARG A 663 -11.10 -38.22 -25.03
N LEU A 664 -11.84 -37.23 -25.55
CA LEU A 664 -11.57 -35.81 -25.29
C LEU A 664 -11.74 -35.46 -23.80
N ALA A 665 -12.78 -36.01 -23.16
CA ALA A 665 -12.98 -35.86 -21.73
C ALA A 665 -11.85 -36.50 -20.91
N GLU A 666 -11.36 -37.69 -21.30
CA GLU A 666 -10.19 -38.28 -20.65
C GLU A 666 -8.98 -37.34 -20.68
N TYR A 667 -8.74 -36.60 -21.77
CA TYR A 667 -7.66 -35.62 -21.84
C TYR A 667 -7.87 -34.45 -20.88
N ILE A 668 -9.09 -33.91 -20.76
CA ILE A 668 -9.40 -32.84 -19.79
C ILE A 668 -9.21 -33.33 -18.37
N TYR A 669 -9.73 -34.52 -18.04
CA TYR A 669 -9.57 -35.08 -16.71
C TYR A 669 -8.08 -35.33 -16.44
N LYS A 670 -7.34 -35.99 -17.33
CA LYS A 670 -5.89 -36.15 -17.17
C LYS A 670 -5.12 -34.84 -17.06
N ALA A 671 -5.61 -33.73 -17.62
CA ALA A 671 -4.95 -32.43 -17.49
C ALA A 671 -5.32 -31.74 -16.17
N PHE A 672 -6.61 -31.67 -15.85
CA PHE A 672 -7.14 -30.76 -14.83
C PHE A 672 -7.70 -31.47 -13.59
N SER A 673 -7.61 -32.79 -13.51
CA SER A 673 -8.04 -33.55 -12.33
C SER A 673 -7.05 -33.50 -11.17
N GLY A 674 -5.95 -32.76 -11.32
CA GLY A 674 -4.99 -32.56 -10.23
C GLY A 674 -5.53 -31.66 -9.13
N PHE A 675 -4.73 -31.47 -8.09
CA PHE A 675 -5.09 -30.54 -7.03
C PHE A 675 -5.16 -29.12 -7.62
N ARG A 676 -6.22 -28.36 -7.31
CA ARG A 676 -6.54 -26.99 -7.78
C ARG A 676 -5.39 -26.26 -8.50
N LEU A 677 -5.61 -25.87 -9.76
CA LEU A 677 -4.63 -25.10 -10.55
C LEU A 677 -4.17 -23.84 -9.79
N SER A 678 -2.89 -23.79 -9.44
CA SER A 678 -2.32 -22.68 -8.66
C SER A 678 -2.03 -21.47 -9.55
N ASP A 679 -2.09 -20.27 -8.97
CA ASP A 679 -1.84 -19.02 -9.69
C ASP A 679 -0.42 -18.93 -10.23
N GLU A 680 0.56 -19.53 -9.54
CA GLU A 680 1.93 -19.59 -10.05
C GLU A 680 2.04 -20.45 -11.32
N ILE A 681 1.39 -21.62 -11.36
CA ILE A 681 1.40 -22.47 -12.57
C ILE A 681 0.69 -21.73 -13.71
N LEU A 682 -0.44 -21.09 -13.41
CA LEU A 682 -1.27 -20.39 -14.38
C LEU A 682 -0.61 -19.12 -14.90
N PHE A 683 -0.38 -18.12 -14.06
CA PHE A 683 0.05 -16.78 -14.47
C PHE A 683 1.56 -16.68 -14.71
N SER A 684 2.41 -17.38 -13.95
CA SER A 684 3.87 -17.26 -14.16
C SER A 684 4.38 -18.07 -15.35
N TYR A 685 3.62 -19.08 -15.82
CA TYR A 685 4.07 -20.00 -16.86
C TYR A 685 3.02 -20.26 -17.95
N LEU A 686 1.84 -20.80 -17.62
CA LEU A 686 0.89 -21.26 -18.64
C LEU A 686 0.31 -20.12 -19.50
N VAL A 687 -0.09 -19.01 -18.89
CA VAL A 687 -0.62 -17.82 -19.61
C VAL A 687 0.45 -17.22 -20.53
N PRO A 688 1.68 -16.92 -20.09
CA PRO A 688 2.76 -16.50 -20.98
C PRO A 688 3.06 -17.47 -22.13
N MET A 689 2.90 -18.78 -21.91
CA MET A 689 3.05 -19.79 -22.96
C MET A 689 1.89 -19.74 -23.98
N LEU A 690 0.67 -19.44 -23.52
CA LEU A 690 -0.52 -19.26 -24.37
C LEU A 690 -0.42 -17.96 -25.17
N GLU A 691 -0.02 -16.85 -24.57
CA GLU A 691 0.23 -15.57 -25.25
C GLU A 691 1.24 -15.69 -26.38
N ALA A 692 2.25 -16.55 -26.22
CA ALA A 692 3.25 -16.83 -27.24
C ALA A 692 2.73 -17.66 -28.42
N GLN A 693 1.50 -18.18 -28.36
CA GLN A 693 0.88 -18.93 -29.45
C GLN A 693 0.21 -18.03 -30.48
N ASN A 694 -0.12 -18.60 -31.63
CA ASN A 694 -0.92 -17.87 -32.62
C ASN A 694 -2.40 -17.79 -32.21
N TYR A 695 -3.07 -16.73 -32.65
CA TYR A 695 -4.48 -16.46 -32.36
C TYR A 695 -5.42 -17.61 -32.80
N GLU A 696 -5.14 -18.27 -33.92
CA GLU A 696 -5.97 -19.38 -34.45
C GLU A 696 -5.96 -20.61 -33.52
N LEU A 697 -4.81 -20.95 -32.94
CA LEU A 697 -4.69 -22.02 -31.96
C LEU A 697 -5.44 -21.68 -30.67
N LEU A 698 -5.33 -20.44 -30.19
CA LEU A 698 -6.01 -19.97 -28.98
C LEU A 698 -7.54 -20.04 -29.13
N VAL A 699 -8.08 -19.56 -30.26
CA VAL A 699 -9.51 -19.68 -30.59
C VAL A 699 -9.93 -21.16 -30.64
N THR A 700 -9.11 -22.03 -31.26
CA THR A 700 -9.42 -23.46 -31.35
C THR A 700 -9.44 -24.14 -29.98
N ILE A 701 -8.46 -23.85 -29.11
CA ILE A 701 -8.41 -24.36 -27.74
C ILE A 701 -9.66 -23.89 -26.97
N PHE A 702 -9.97 -22.59 -27.03
CA PHE A 702 -11.13 -22.01 -26.37
C PHE A 702 -12.43 -22.70 -26.82
N GLU A 703 -12.70 -22.77 -28.12
CA GLU A 703 -13.93 -23.36 -28.65
C GLU A 703 -14.08 -24.85 -28.28
N LYS A 704 -12.98 -25.61 -28.26
CA LYS A 704 -12.99 -27.02 -27.84
C LYS A 704 -13.29 -27.15 -26.35
N LEU A 705 -12.64 -26.36 -25.50
CA LEU A 705 -12.88 -26.38 -24.06
C LEU A 705 -14.26 -25.84 -23.69
N GLU A 706 -14.79 -24.86 -24.41
CA GLU A 706 -16.14 -24.33 -24.21
C GLU A 706 -17.20 -25.41 -24.48
N VAL A 707 -17.11 -26.11 -25.62
CA VAL A 707 -18.01 -27.23 -25.95
C VAL A 707 -17.93 -28.33 -24.87
N LEU A 708 -16.75 -28.55 -24.31
CA LEU A 708 -16.55 -29.52 -23.25
C LEU A 708 -17.13 -29.05 -21.92
N TYR A 709 -16.92 -27.79 -21.55
CA TYR A 709 -17.54 -27.16 -20.39
C TYR A 709 -19.06 -27.26 -20.48
N GLU A 710 -19.66 -26.92 -21.62
CA GLU A 710 -21.10 -27.04 -21.84
C GLU A 710 -21.61 -28.49 -21.72
N ASN A 711 -20.93 -29.45 -22.34
CA ASN A 711 -21.41 -30.84 -22.33
C ASN A 711 -21.22 -31.54 -20.99
N TYR A 712 -20.07 -31.35 -20.35
CA TYR A 712 -19.70 -32.11 -19.16
C TYR A 712 -20.15 -31.40 -17.88
N VAL A 713 -19.88 -30.09 -17.77
CA VAL A 713 -20.25 -29.30 -16.58
C VAL A 713 -21.75 -28.99 -16.58
N LEU A 714 -22.28 -28.44 -17.68
CA LEU A 714 -23.66 -27.93 -17.68
C LEU A 714 -24.73 -29.00 -17.88
N ASN A 715 -24.48 -29.98 -18.75
CA ASN A 715 -25.46 -31.03 -19.06
C ASN A 715 -25.35 -32.27 -18.14
N HIS A 716 -24.53 -32.21 -17.07
CA HIS A 716 -24.23 -33.32 -16.16
C HIS A 716 -23.88 -34.64 -16.88
N LYS A 717 -23.18 -34.55 -18.01
CA LYS A 717 -22.64 -35.73 -18.72
C LYS A 717 -21.23 -36.09 -18.26
N PHE A 718 -20.81 -35.61 -17.09
CA PHE A 718 -19.58 -36.04 -16.44
C PHE A 718 -19.55 -37.56 -16.27
N LEU A 719 -18.48 -38.19 -16.78
CA LEU A 719 -18.15 -39.63 -16.73
C LEU A 719 -19.26 -40.50 -16.11
N ASN A 720 -20.26 -40.89 -16.91
CA ASN A 720 -21.35 -41.79 -16.47
C ASN A 720 -20.84 -43.23 -16.26
N ASP A 721 -21.72 -44.17 -15.89
CA ASP A 721 -21.41 -45.60 -15.68
C ASP A 721 -20.70 -46.29 -16.88
N ASN A 722 -20.70 -45.69 -18.08
CA ASN A 722 -19.98 -46.21 -19.24
C ASN A 722 -18.45 -45.95 -19.21
N ASN A 723 -17.99 -44.99 -18.41
CA ASN A 723 -16.58 -44.63 -18.27
C ASN A 723 -15.97 -45.11 -16.95
N ILE A 724 -16.62 -46.09 -16.29
CA ILE A 724 -16.13 -46.76 -15.09
C ILE A 724 -14.69 -47.25 -15.29
N ASN A 725 -14.36 -47.78 -16.47
CA ASN A 725 -13.00 -48.27 -16.74
C ASN A 725 -11.94 -47.16 -16.65
N PHE A 726 -12.22 -45.93 -17.11
CA PHE A 726 -11.28 -44.82 -16.98
C PHE A 726 -11.16 -44.37 -15.52
N LEU A 727 -12.28 -44.18 -14.81
CA LEU A 727 -12.27 -43.79 -13.40
C LEU A 727 -11.62 -44.85 -12.52
N GLU A 728 -11.94 -46.13 -12.70
CA GLU A 728 -11.29 -47.25 -12.02
C GLU A 728 -9.79 -47.27 -12.32
N ASN A 729 -9.38 -47.03 -13.57
CA ASN A 729 -7.97 -46.96 -13.91
C ASN A 729 -7.28 -45.74 -13.29
N TYR A 730 -7.92 -44.56 -13.30
CA TYR A 730 -7.43 -43.35 -12.68
C TYR A 730 -7.26 -43.53 -11.16
N TYR A 731 -8.28 -44.03 -10.46
CA TYR A 731 -8.20 -44.31 -9.01
C TYR A 731 -7.25 -45.45 -8.66
N LYS A 732 -7.04 -46.41 -9.58
CA LYS A 732 -6.00 -47.43 -9.42
C LYS A 732 -4.61 -46.80 -9.38
N HIS A 733 -4.35 -45.82 -10.24
CA HIS A 733 -3.07 -45.10 -10.33
C HIS A 733 -2.91 -44.07 -9.20
N TYR A 734 -4.00 -43.38 -8.83
CA TYR A 734 -4.03 -42.32 -7.82
C TYR A 734 -5.00 -42.65 -6.67
N PRO A 735 -4.69 -43.65 -5.82
CA PRO A 735 -5.58 -44.06 -4.73
C PRO A 735 -5.77 -42.97 -3.65
N GLU A 736 -4.77 -42.10 -3.48
CA GLU A 736 -4.79 -40.96 -2.55
C GLU A 736 -5.93 -39.98 -2.83
N ASN A 737 -6.39 -39.88 -4.09
CA ASN A 737 -7.47 -38.98 -4.45
C ASN A 737 -8.85 -39.48 -3.98
N THR A 738 -8.93 -40.67 -3.36
CA THR A 738 -10.13 -41.40 -2.91
C THR A 738 -11.22 -41.55 -3.98
N SER A 739 -12.11 -42.52 -3.81
CA SER A 739 -13.23 -42.81 -4.73
C SER A 739 -14.32 -41.72 -4.75
N ASN A 740 -13.96 -40.45 -4.57
CA ASN A 740 -14.89 -39.32 -4.52
C ASN A 740 -14.93 -38.63 -5.88
N LYS A 741 -15.78 -39.16 -6.77
CA LYS A 741 -16.07 -38.59 -8.10
C LYS A 741 -16.37 -37.09 -8.04
N ILE A 742 -17.01 -36.63 -6.96
CA ILE A 742 -17.40 -35.23 -6.80
C ILE A 742 -16.19 -34.32 -6.60
N LEU A 743 -15.19 -34.74 -5.83
CA LEU A 743 -13.95 -33.97 -5.64
C LEU A 743 -13.18 -33.80 -6.96
N LEU A 744 -13.13 -34.86 -7.76
CA LEU A 744 -12.50 -34.86 -9.08
C LEU A 744 -13.19 -33.86 -10.04
N GLU A 745 -14.52 -33.89 -10.09
CA GLU A 745 -15.33 -32.96 -10.89
C GLU A 745 -15.15 -31.52 -10.43
N THR A 746 -15.09 -31.29 -9.11
CA THR A 746 -14.85 -29.97 -8.53
C THR A 746 -13.49 -29.40 -8.91
N ASN A 747 -12.41 -30.20 -8.90
CA ASN A 747 -11.07 -29.75 -9.27
C ASN A 747 -10.98 -29.38 -10.76
N VAL A 748 -11.59 -30.19 -11.63
CA VAL A 748 -11.67 -29.90 -13.07
C VAL A 748 -12.46 -28.61 -13.30
N LEU A 749 -13.62 -28.46 -12.64
CA LEU A 749 -14.44 -27.26 -12.75
C LEU A 749 -13.68 -26.01 -12.29
N PHE A 750 -13.01 -26.06 -11.14
CA PHE A 750 -12.19 -24.96 -10.63
C PHE A 750 -11.09 -24.57 -11.63
N SER A 751 -10.36 -25.54 -12.16
CA SER A 751 -9.28 -25.29 -13.12
C SER A 751 -9.78 -24.70 -14.44
N LEU A 752 -10.95 -25.16 -14.92
CA LEU A 752 -11.61 -24.59 -16.09
C LEU A 752 -12.08 -23.16 -15.84
N LEU A 753 -12.67 -22.88 -14.67
CA LEU A 753 -13.11 -21.53 -14.32
C LEU A 753 -11.95 -20.54 -14.14
N LYS A 754 -10.74 -21.02 -13.84
CA LYS A 754 -9.52 -20.20 -13.87
C LYS A 754 -8.99 -19.96 -15.29
N LEU A 755 -8.95 -21.00 -16.12
CA LEU A 755 -8.30 -20.94 -17.43
C LEU A 755 -9.19 -20.32 -18.53
N MET A 756 -10.50 -20.62 -18.52
CA MET A 756 -11.42 -20.19 -19.58
C MET A 756 -11.57 -18.67 -19.72
N PRO A 757 -11.68 -17.88 -18.63
CA PRO A 757 -11.69 -16.41 -18.71
C PRO A 757 -10.45 -15.85 -19.43
N LEU A 758 -9.26 -16.35 -19.08
CA LEU A 758 -7.99 -15.92 -19.68
C LEU A 758 -7.89 -16.32 -21.14
N LEU A 759 -8.35 -17.52 -21.50
CA LEU A 759 -8.44 -17.92 -22.90
C LEU A 759 -9.47 -17.09 -23.68
N ALA A 760 -10.57 -16.67 -23.04
CA ALA A 760 -11.57 -15.80 -23.65
C ALA A 760 -10.94 -14.46 -24.03
N GLU A 761 -10.20 -13.85 -23.10
CA GLU A 761 -9.42 -12.63 -23.30
C GLU A 761 -8.41 -12.78 -24.45
N LEU A 762 -7.50 -13.77 -24.37
CA LEU A 762 -6.47 -14.00 -25.39
C LEU A 762 -7.04 -14.35 -26.77
N SER A 763 -8.25 -14.93 -26.82
CA SER A 763 -8.94 -15.27 -28.07
C SER A 763 -9.93 -14.19 -28.54
N GLY A 764 -10.14 -13.11 -27.79
CA GLY A 764 -11.16 -12.10 -28.07
C GLY A 764 -12.60 -12.65 -28.09
N LYS A 765 -12.84 -13.77 -27.39
CA LYS A 765 -14.16 -14.41 -27.23
C LYS A 765 -14.74 -14.03 -25.86
N LYS A 766 -16.03 -14.29 -25.66
CA LYS A 766 -16.65 -14.19 -24.33
C LYS A 766 -16.94 -15.58 -23.82
N PHE A 767 -16.49 -15.88 -22.60
CA PHE A 767 -16.80 -17.14 -21.95
C PHE A 767 -18.15 -17.06 -21.26
N LYS A 768 -19.15 -17.74 -21.81
CA LYS A 768 -20.49 -17.75 -21.21
C LYS A 768 -20.59 -18.80 -20.11
N ILE A 769 -20.77 -18.33 -18.89
CA ILE A 769 -21.04 -19.19 -17.74
C ILE A 769 -22.55 -19.38 -17.63
N ASN A 770 -23.01 -20.60 -17.32
CA ASN A 770 -24.44 -20.88 -17.26
C ASN A 770 -25.12 -20.07 -16.14
N PRO A 771 -26.10 -19.20 -16.48
CA PRO A 771 -26.71 -18.30 -15.51
C PRO A 771 -27.54 -19.01 -14.42
N ILE A 772 -28.06 -20.21 -14.74
CA ILE A 772 -28.98 -20.95 -13.87
C ILE A 772 -28.24 -21.72 -12.78
N ASP A 773 -26.97 -22.07 -12.98
CA ASP A 773 -26.22 -22.95 -12.08
C ASP A 773 -24.92 -22.36 -11.53
N PHE A 774 -24.52 -21.13 -11.91
CA PHE A 774 -23.28 -20.51 -11.39
C PHE A 774 -23.19 -20.54 -9.86
N ALA A 775 -24.25 -20.09 -9.17
CA ALA A 775 -24.27 -20.09 -7.70
C ALA A 775 -24.17 -21.52 -7.12
N ASN A 776 -24.73 -22.54 -7.78
CA ASN A 776 -24.63 -23.93 -7.34
C ASN A 776 -23.25 -24.52 -7.63
N GLN A 777 -22.66 -24.20 -8.79
CA GLN A 777 -21.29 -24.58 -9.16
C GLN A 777 -20.31 -24.01 -8.14
N PHE A 778 -20.45 -22.73 -7.82
CA PHE A 778 -19.65 -22.06 -6.82
C PHE A 778 -19.84 -22.67 -5.43
N ARG A 779 -21.09 -22.95 -5.02
CA ARG A 779 -21.36 -23.67 -3.76
C ARG A 779 -20.79 -25.09 -3.74
N LYS A 780 -20.78 -25.81 -4.88
CA LYS A 780 -20.13 -27.13 -4.98
C LYS A 780 -18.61 -27.00 -4.81
N ILE A 781 -17.99 -25.98 -5.40
CA ILE A 781 -16.57 -25.69 -5.22
C ILE A 781 -16.27 -25.44 -3.75
N ILE A 782 -17.06 -24.60 -3.06
CA ILE A 782 -16.94 -24.34 -1.62
C ILE A 782 -17.20 -25.60 -0.78
N GLN A 783 -18.23 -26.38 -1.12
CA GLN A 783 -18.65 -27.53 -0.30
C GLN A 783 -17.62 -28.66 -0.33
N PHE A 784 -16.97 -28.87 -1.47
CA PHE A 784 -16.03 -29.96 -1.69
C PHE A 784 -14.58 -29.51 -1.65
N SER A 785 -14.33 -28.23 -1.39
CA SER A 785 -13.01 -27.78 -0.98
C SER A 785 -12.82 -28.13 0.48
N SER A 786 -11.77 -28.90 0.77
CA SER A 786 -11.26 -29.00 2.14
C SER A 786 -10.87 -27.62 2.66
N ASP A 787 -10.45 -26.72 1.76
CA ASP A 787 -10.01 -25.35 2.02
C ASP A 787 -11.16 -24.33 2.02
N ILE A 788 -10.96 -23.22 2.75
CA ILE A 788 -11.74 -21.99 2.61
C ILE A 788 -11.44 -21.45 1.21
N PHE A 789 -12.30 -21.80 0.26
CA PHE A 789 -12.26 -21.24 -1.07
C PHE A 789 -12.65 -19.77 -0.99
N ASN A 790 -11.70 -18.87 -1.29
CA ASN A 790 -11.99 -17.46 -1.51
C ASN A 790 -12.37 -17.26 -2.98
N ALA A 791 -13.41 -16.46 -3.22
CA ALA A 791 -13.85 -16.09 -4.55
C ALA A 791 -12.75 -15.39 -5.37
N SER A 792 -11.84 -14.68 -4.71
CA SER A 792 -10.70 -14.01 -5.35
C SER A 792 -9.76 -14.96 -6.09
N GLU A 793 -9.75 -16.25 -5.76
CA GLU A 793 -9.00 -17.23 -6.54
C GLU A 793 -9.58 -17.42 -7.96
N LEU A 794 -10.87 -17.11 -8.19
CA LEU A 794 -11.46 -17.16 -9.52
C LEU A 794 -11.39 -15.78 -10.16
N HIS A 795 -10.35 -15.56 -10.97
CA HIS A 795 -10.28 -14.40 -11.87
C HIS A 795 -11.28 -14.59 -13.01
N LEU A 796 -12.51 -14.09 -12.85
CA LEU A 796 -13.62 -14.23 -13.79
C LEU A 796 -13.77 -12.99 -14.69
N ASN A 797 -12.65 -12.44 -15.17
CA ASN A 797 -12.68 -11.33 -16.12
C ASN A 797 -13.25 -11.78 -17.47
N PHE A 798 -13.86 -10.87 -18.23
CA PHE A 798 -14.39 -11.17 -19.58
C PHE A 798 -15.49 -12.25 -19.65
N VAL A 799 -16.11 -12.62 -18.53
CA VAL A 799 -17.19 -13.62 -18.51
C VAL A 799 -18.54 -13.02 -18.87
N ASP A 800 -19.39 -13.81 -19.52
CA ASP A 800 -20.82 -13.52 -19.67
C ASP A 800 -21.63 -14.29 -18.63
N LEU A 801 -22.13 -13.56 -17.65
CA LEU A 801 -23.02 -13.97 -16.57
C LEU A 801 -24.39 -13.30 -16.69
N SER A 802 -24.80 -12.89 -17.89
CA SER A 802 -26.12 -12.30 -18.13
C SER A 802 -27.25 -13.26 -17.74
N ASP A 803 -28.36 -12.72 -17.26
CA ASP A 803 -29.55 -13.46 -16.80
C ASP A 803 -29.31 -14.38 -15.58
N SER A 804 -28.20 -14.18 -14.86
CA SER A 804 -27.82 -15.03 -13.72
C SER A 804 -28.64 -14.73 -12.47
N VAL A 805 -28.87 -15.75 -11.65
CA VAL A 805 -29.47 -15.60 -10.32
C VAL A 805 -28.46 -16.04 -9.27
N ILE A 806 -27.83 -15.06 -8.62
CA ILE A 806 -26.82 -15.24 -7.59
C ILE A 806 -27.46 -14.91 -6.24
N VAL A 807 -27.52 -15.89 -5.35
CA VAL A 807 -28.18 -15.74 -4.06
C VAL A 807 -27.35 -16.39 -2.97
N ASN A 808 -27.07 -15.71 -1.86
CA ASN A 808 -26.42 -16.35 -0.70
C ASN A 808 -25.09 -17.04 -1.07
N VAL A 809 -24.20 -16.29 -1.71
CA VAL A 809 -22.85 -16.68 -2.09
C VAL A 809 -21.88 -15.63 -1.56
N ASN A 810 -20.71 -16.04 -1.07
CA ASN A 810 -19.63 -15.10 -0.81
C ASN A 810 -18.77 -14.99 -2.07
N LEU A 811 -18.78 -13.80 -2.67
CA LEU A 811 -18.04 -13.38 -3.85
C LEU A 811 -17.13 -12.18 -3.53
N SER A 812 -16.72 -12.01 -2.26
CA SER A 812 -15.79 -10.96 -1.86
C SER A 812 -14.48 -11.05 -2.65
N GLU A 813 -13.90 -9.90 -3.01
CA GLU A 813 -12.62 -9.79 -3.71
C GLU A 813 -12.59 -10.45 -5.10
N ILE A 814 -13.74 -10.86 -5.65
CA ILE A 814 -13.78 -11.48 -6.97
C ILE A 814 -13.47 -10.47 -8.08
N ASP A 815 -12.64 -10.88 -9.04
CA ASP A 815 -12.39 -10.06 -10.23
C ASP A 815 -13.40 -10.45 -11.32
N LEU A 816 -14.33 -9.53 -11.59
CA LEU A 816 -15.36 -9.60 -12.64
C LEU A 816 -15.17 -8.42 -13.61
N SER A 817 -13.95 -7.94 -13.78
CA SER A 817 -13.64 -6.83 -14.69
C SER A 817 -13.97 -7.20 -16.15
N GLN A 818 -14.50 -6.25 -16.91
CA GLN A 818 -14.89 -6.42 -18.32
C GLN A 818 -15.92 -7.53 -18.56
N SER A 819 -16.60 -7.98 -17.51
CA SER A 819 -17.64 -9.01 -17.58
C SER A 819 -18.99 -8.40 -17.94
N THR A 820 -20.00 -9.25 -18.18
CA THR A 820 -21.37 -8.79 -18.35
C THR A 820 -22.34 -9.55 -17.46
N LEU A 821 -23.17 -8.80 -16.73
CA LEU A 821 -24.20 -9.32 -15.81
C LEU A 821 -25.57 -8.71 -16.14
N LYS A 822 -25.85 -8.52 -17.44
CA LYS A 822 -27.12 -7.93 -17.88
C LYS A 822 -28.31 -8.70 -17.36
N ASN A 823 -29.33 -7.99 -16.87
CA ASN A 823 -30.57 -8.56 -16.34
C ASN A 823 -30.38 -9.55 -15.17
N SER A 824 -29.18 -9.65 -14.60
CA SER A 824 -28.90 -10.60 -13.52
C SER A 824 -29.47 -10.11 -12.19
N ARG A 825 -29.75 -11.07 -11.30
CA ARG A 825 -30.26 -10.81 -9.96
C ARG A 825 -29.26 -11.30 -8.91
N ILE A 826 -28.79 -10.40 -8.08
CA ILE A 826 -27.92 -10.66 -6.94
C ILE A 826 -28.70 -10.39 -5.66
N LYS A 827 -28.66 -11.34 -4.72
CA LYS A 827 -29.37 -11.21 -3.43
C LYS A 827 -28.59 -11.84 -2.28
N PHE A 828 -28.51 -11.18 -1.12
CA PHE A 828 -27.83 -11.72 0.07
C PHE A 828 -26.40 -12.21 -0.26
N THR A 829 -25.71 -11.50 -1.15
CA THR A 829 -24.38 -11.90 -1.63
C THR A 829 -23.37 -10.90 -1.07
N ASP A 830 -22.23 -11.41 -0.64
CA ASP A 830 -21.08 -10.60 -0.28
C ASP A 830 -20.26 -10.38 -1.55
N LEU A 831 -20.12 -9.12 -1.97
CA LEU A 831 -19.33 -8.64 -3.11
C LEU A 831 -18.31 -7.60 -2.63
N SER A 832 -18.02 -7.54 -1.33
CA SER A 832 -17.06 -6.58 -0.80
C SER A 832 -15.71 -6.71 -1.52
N PHE A 833 -15.14 -5.57 -1.91
CA PHE A 833 -13.88 -5.47 -2.66
C PHE A 833 -13.85 -6.22 -4.00
N ALA A 834 -15.02 -6.57 -4.57
CA ALA A 834 -15.07 -7.12 -5.92
C ALA A 834 -14.70 -6.05 -6.97
N SER A 835 -14.30 -6.50 -8.15
CA SER A 835 -14.07 -5.60 -9.29
C SER A 835 -15.07 -5.86 -10.40
N PHE A 836 -15.77 -4.82 -10.83
CA PHE A 836 -16.62 -4.75 -12.01
C PHE A 836 -16.14 -3.65 -12.97
N ASN A 837 -14.85 -3.29 -12.90
CA ASN A 837 -14.24 -2.29 -13.76
C ASN A 837 -14.56 -2.57 -15.24
N ARG A 838 -15.03 -1.56 -15.98
CA ARG A 838 -15.40 -1.65 -17.41
C ARG A 838 -16.46 -2.72 -17.74
N SER A 839 -17.25 -3.17 -16.75
CA SER A 839 -18.26 -4.22 -16.95
C SER A 839 -19.61 -3.69 -17.42
N ASP A 840 -20.38 -4.56 -18.06
CA ASP A 840 -21.71 -4.23 -18.58
C ASP A 840 -22.81 -4.87 -17.72
N LEU A 841 -23.42 -4.04 -16.86
CA LEU A 841 -24.32 -4.40 -15.76
C LEU A 841 -25.75 -3.90 -15.98
N VAL A 842 -26.12 -3.59 -17.23
CA VAL A 842 -27.42 -2.98 -17.56
C VAL A 842 -28.60 -3.83 -17.05
N ASN A 843 -29.59 -3.17 -16.43
CA ASN A 843 -30.79 -3.79 -15.86
C ASN A 843 -30.53 -4.83 -14.75
N MET A 844 -29.34 -4.85 -14.15
CA MET A 844 -29.04 -5.72 -13.03
C MET A 844 -29.90 -5.37 -11.81
N GLN A 845 -30.14 -6.33 -10.93
CA GLN A 845 -30.88 -6.13 -9.69
C GLN A 845 -30.08 -6.65 -8.50
N ILE A 846 -29.75 -5.79 -7.56
CA ILE A 846 -28.95 -6.07 -6.36
C ILE A 846 -29.81 -5.79 -5.12
N TYR A 847 -29.92 -6.77 -4.23
CA TYR A 847 -30.77 -6.70 -3.06
C TYR A 847 -30.05 -7.23 -1.82
N TYR A 848 -30.08 -6.50 -0.70
CA TYR A 848 -29.56 -6.98 0.60
C TYR A 848 -28.14 -7.54 0.53
N SER A 849 -27.28 -6.92 -0.28
CA SER A 849 -25.93 -7.41 -0.57
C SER A 849 -24.90 -6.43 -0.02
N ASP A 850 -23.72 -6.94 0.29
CA ASP A 850 -22.58 -6.13 0.70
C ASP A 850 -21.70 -5.88 -0.52
N LEU A 851 -21.40 -4.63 -0.81
CA LEU A 851 -20.54 -4.20 -1.92
C LEU A 851 -19.49 -3.21 -1.42
N GLU A 852 -19.20 -3.16 -0.11
CA GLU A 852 -18.18 -2.27 0.44
C GLU A 852 -16.85 -2.36 -0.32
N GLY A 853 -16.27 -1.23 -0.71
CA GLY A 853 -14.99 -1.18 -1.43
C GLY A 853 -14.98 -1.76 -2.85
N THR A 854 -16.14 -2.07 -3.43
CA THR A 854 -16.26 -2.59 -4.81
C THR A 854 -15.85 -1.52 -5.83
N ASP A 855 -15.13 -1.94 -6.87
CA ASP A 855 -14.78 -1.12 -8.05
C ASP A 855 -15.83 -1.30 -9.16
N PHE A 856 -16.50 -0.22 -9.54
CA PHE A 856 -17.44 -0.12 -10.66
C PHE A 856 -16.97 0.91 -11.70
N ASP A 857 -15.71 1.32 -11.68
CA ASP A 857 -15.21 2.37 -12.55
C ASP A 857 -15.39 2.01 -14.02
N ASN A 858 -15.71 3.01 -14.84
CA ASN A 858 -15.94 2.86 -16.28
C ASN A 858 -17.03 1.83 -16.66
N SER A 859 -17.84 1.38 -15.71
CA SER A 859 -18.85 0.34 -15.94
C SER A 859 -20.19 0.92 -16.35
N ASN A 860 -21.04 0.08 -16.94
CA ASN A 860 -22.40 0.46 -17.35
C ASN A 860 -23.44 -0.14 -16.38
N LEU A 861 -23.91 0.67 -15.44
CA LEU A 861 -24.99 0.34 -14.49
C LEU A 861 -26.35 0.91 -14.91
N LYS A 862 -26.54 1.24 -16.19
CA LYS A 862 -27.77 1.87 -16.66
C LYS A 862 -29.00 1.03 -16.30
N ALA A 863 -30.02 1.69 -15.73
CA ALA A 863 -31.28 1.08 -15.29
C ALA A 863 -31.16 -0.06 -14.25
N THR A 864 -30.01 -0.18 -13.59
CA THR A 864 -29.79 -1.12 -12.48
C THR A 864 -30.65 -0.74 -11.28
N ARG A 865 -31.00 -1.74 -10.47
CA ARG A 865 -31.77 -1.54 -9.23
C ARG A 865 -30.97 -2.02 -8.04
N ILE A 866 -30.77 -1.16 -7.05
CA ILE A 866 -30.05 -1.47 -5.83
C ILE A 866 -30.95 -1.16 -4.63
N TYR A 867 -31.11 -2.10 -3.71
CA TYR A 867 -32.03 -1.97 -2.58
C TYR A 867 -31.44 -2.54 -1.30
N GLU A 868 -31.50 -1.77 -0.21
CA GLU A 868 -31.03 -2.13 1.13
C GLU A 868 -29.66 -2.84 1.12
N SER A 869 -28.71 -2.28 0.36
CA SER A 869 -27.36 -2.83 0.17
C SER A 869 -26.30 -1.84 0.65
N ASN A 870 -25.13 -2.35 1.05
CA ASN A 870 -23.99 -1.55 1.50
C ASN A 870 -23.05 -1.28 0.32
N LEU A 871 -22.76 -0.02 0.02
CA LEU A 871 -21.81 0.41 -1.02
C LEU A 871 -20.79 1.40 -0.44
N ALA A 872 -20.53 1.37 0.88
CA ALA A 872 -19.53 2.23 1.49
C ALA A 872 -18.17 2.08 0.80
N ASP A 873 -17.45 3.19 0.66
CA ASP A 873 -16.08 3.23 0.13
C ASP A 873 -15.94 2.61 -1.28
N THR A 874 -17.04 2.49 -2.05
CA THR A 874 -17.01 2.02 -3.45
C THR A 874 -16.44 3.07 -4.39
N SER A 875 -15.83 2.61 -5.48
CA SER A 875 -15.44 3.45 -6.60
C SER A 875 -16.39 3.22 -7.78
N ILE A 876 -16.93 4.29 -8.35
CA ILE A 876 -17.89 4.27 -9.45
C ILE A 876 -17.61 5.45 -10.41
N ILE A 877 -16.32 5.74 -10.63
CA ILE A 877 -15.81 6.86 -11.42
C ILE A 877 -16.11 6.62 -12.91
N GLU A 878 -16.55 7.66 -13.62
CA GLU A 878 -16.83 7.63 -15.07
C GLU A 878 -17.87 6.58 -15.52
N ALA A 879 -18.61 5.99 -14.58
CA ALA A 879 -19.61 4.97 -14.87
C ALA A 879 -20.93 5.57 -15.39
N ASP A 880 -21.67 4.79 -16.20
CA ASP A 880 -23.03 5.13 -16.62
C ASP A 880 -24.06 4.52 -15.65
N LEU A 881 -24.61 5.34 -14.77
CA LEU A 881 -25.71 5.02 -13.86
C LEU A 881 -27.04 5.67 -14.31
N SER A 882 -27.19 6.00 -15.60
CA SER A 882 -28.41 6.64 -16.09
C SER A 882 -29.63 5.77 -15.77
N GLU A 883 -30.75 6.38 -15.39
CA GLU A 883 -31.99 5.66 -15.05
C GLU A 883 -31.86 4.65 -13.88
N ILE A 884 -30.77 4.67 -13.11
CA ILE A 884 -30.57 3.77 -11.96
C ILE A 884 -31.64 4.02 -10.88
N LYS A 885 -32.02 2.97 -10.16
CA LYS A 885 -32.94 3.05 -9.02
C LYS A 885 -32.27 2.54 -7.76
N ILE A 886 -32.08 3.41 -6.77
CA ILE A 886 -31.40 3.10 -5.51
C ILE A 886 -32.33 3.46 -4.34
N ASN A 887 -32.49 2.55 -3.39
CA ASN A 887 -33.35 2.79 -2.23
C ASN A 887 -32.75 2.21 -0.94
N LYS A 888 -32.66 3.02 0.11
CA LYS A 888 -32.15 2.64 1.45
C LYS A 888 -30.76 2.01 1.42
N CYS A 889 -29.88 2.51 0.56
CA CYS A 889 -28.51 2.01 0.45
C CYS A 889 -27.54 2.95 1.16
N ASN A 890 -26.41 2.38 1.58
CA ASN A 890 -25.29 3.14 2.13
C ASN A 890 -24.28 3.43 1.01
N PHE A 891 -23.96 4.70 0.79
CA PHE A 891 -22.99 5.24 -0.17
C PHE A 891 -21.99 6.19 0.53
N THR A 892 -21.75 6.00 1.83
CA THR A 892 -20.76 6.77 2.58
C THR A 892 -19.37 6.69 1.92
N ASN A 893 -18.73 7.84 1.70
CA ASN A 893 -17.38 7.96 1.11
C ASN A 893 -17.20 7.33 -0.28
N VAL A 894 -18.28 7.21 -1.07
CA VAL A 894 -18.20 6.67 -2.43
C VAL A 894 -17.55 7.68 -3.39
N ALA A 895 -16.74 7.20 -4.33
CA ALA A 895 -16.24 8.00 -5.45
C ALA A 895 -17.17 7.84 -6.67
N LEU A 896 -17.75 8.93 -7.14
CA LEU A 896 -18.70 9.01 -8.26
C LEU A 896 -18.26 10.09 -9.27
N ASP A 897 -17.01 10.54 -9.22
CA ASP A 897 -16.48 11.57 -10.11
C ASP A 897 -16.77 11.26 -11.59
N ARG A 898 -17.20 12.28 -12.34
CA ARG A 898 -17.52 12.21 -13.78
C ARG A 898 -18.56 11.17 -14.18
N SER A 899 -19.27 10.57 -13.23
CA SER A 899 -20.29 9.56 -13.52
C SER A 899 -21.62 10.16 -14.02
N LEU A 900 -22.42 9.34 -14.71
CA LEU A 900 -23.71 9.75 -15.31
C LEU A 900 -24.88 9.17 -14.53
N LEU A 901 -25.57 9.97 -13.71
CA LEU A 901 -26.75 9.60 -12.93
C LEU A 901 -28.04 10.25 -13.47
N ASP A 902 -28.11 10.59 -14.75
CA ASP A 902 -29.26 11.27 -15.34
C ASP A 902 -30.54 10.42 -15.27
N ASN A 903 -31.66 11.06 -14.93
CA ASN A 903 -32.98 10.43 -14.77
C ASN A 903 -33.02 9.29 -13.73
N SER A 904 -32.15 9.33 -12.72
CA SER A 904 -32.10 8.32 -11.66
C SER A 904 -33.16 8.54 -10.58
N GLU A 905 -33.47 7.47 -9.85
CA GLU A 905 -34.41 7.45 -8.72
C GLU A 905 -33.68 6.97 -7.45
N ILE A 906 -33.27 7.90 -6.61
CA ILE A 906 -32.47 7.67 -5.41
C ILE A 906 -33.23 8.20 -4.18
N ILE A 907 -33.60 7.29 -3.28
CA ILE A 907 -34.53 7.61 -2.18
C ILE A 907 -34.03 6.98 -0.88
N GLN A 908 -34.01 7.75 0.21
CA GLN A 908 -33.65 7.28 1.56
C GLN A 908 -32.24 6.68 1.65
N CYS A 909 -31.28 7.17 0.87
CA CYS A 909 -29.90 6.71 0.88
C CYS A 909 -29.00 7.65 1.69
N ASP A 910 -27.90 7.11 2.19
CA ASP A 910 -26.83 7.87 2.84
C ASP A 910 -25.67 8.04 1.84
N PHE A 911 -25.38 9.28 1.44
CA PHE A 911 -24.29 9.70 0.56
C PHE A 911 -23.35 10.68 1.29
N SER A 912 -23.21 10.52 2.61
CA SER A 912 -22.31 11.38 3.38
C SER A 912 -20.84 11.18 2.97
N GLY A 913 -20.13 12.29 2.77
CA GLY A 913 -18.74 12.27 2.31
C GLY A 913 -18.52 11.77 0.87
N THR A 914 -19.58 11.47 0.10
CA THR A 914 -19.45 11.02 -1.29
C THR A 914 -18.87 12.12 -2.19
N VAL A 915 -18.09 11.72 -3.19
CA VAL A 915 -17.51 12.60 -4.21
C VAL A 915 -18.26 12.46 -5.53
N PHE A 916 -18.81 13.54 -6.08
CA PHE A 916 -19.57 13.63 -7.33
C PHE A 916 -19.02 14.73 -8.25
N ASN A 917 -17.72 15.03 -8.20
CA ASN A 917 -17.19 16.14 -8.98
C ASN A 917 -17.43 15.89 -10.47
N GLU A 918 -17.89 16.94 -11.17
CA GLU A 918 -18.17 16.90 -12.61
C GLU A 918 -19.24 15.87 -13.05
N SER A 919 -19.91 15.20 -12.11
CA SER A 919 -20.93 14.19 -12.42
C SER A 919 -22.21 14.82 -12.97
N SER A 920 -23.00 14.03 -13.70
CA SER A 920 -24.31 14.46 -14.22
C SER A 920 -25.45 13.83 -13.44
N ILE A 921 -26.34 14.64 -12.86
CA ILE A 921 -27.47 14.21 -12.02
C ILE A 921 -28.77 14.88 -12.53
N ARG A 922 -28.92 15.02 -13.85
CA ARG A 922 -30.01 15.82 -14.44
C ARG A 922 -31.34 15.09 -14.35
N ASN A 923 -32.40 15.85 -14.03
CA ASN A 923 -33.78 15.36 -13.93
C ASN A 923 -33.97 14.15 -12.99
N SER A 924 -33.09 13.99 -12.02
CA SER A 924 -33.10 12.85 -11.09
C SER A 924 -33.89 13.13 -9.82
N LEU A 925 -34.44 12.08 -9.21
CA LEU A 925 -35.14 12.16 -7.92
C LEU A 925 -34.18 11.74 -6.80
N PHE A 926 -33.77 12.68 -5.95
CA PHE A 926 -32.89 12.52 -4.79
C PHE A 926 -33.63 12.94 -3.51
N SER A 927 -34.78 12.31 -3.22
CA SER A 927 -35.60 12.72 -2.08
C SER A 927 -35.20 11.98 -0.79
N TYR A 928 -35.10 12.72 0.32
CA TYR A 928 -34.72 12.18 1.64
C TYR A 928 -33.33 11.52 1.65
N VAL A 929 -32.38 12.09 0.91
CA VAL A 929 -30.99 11.63 0.85
C VAL A 929 -30.15 12.42 1.85
N ASP A 930 -29.15 11.77 2.45
CA ASP A 930 -28.13 12.45 3.25
C ASP A 930 -26.91 12.73 2.38
N LEU A 931 -26.62 13.99 2.08
CA LEU A 931 -25.43 14.44 1.32
C LEU A 931 -24.49 15.26 2.22
N THR A 932 -24.56 15.06 3.54
CA THR A 932 -23.71 15.77 4.51
C THR A 932 -22.23 15.62 4.12
N GLU A 933 -21.49 16.73 4.05
CA GLU A 933 -20.07 16.74 3.69
C GLU A 933 -19.73 16.17 2.29
N ALA A 934 -20.72 15.98 1.42
CA ALA A 934 -20.49 15.51 0.06
C ALA A 934 -19.82 16.59 -0.83
N PHE A 935 -19.10 16.14 -1.85
CA PHE A 935 -18.42 16.99 -2.84
C PHE A 935 -19.16 16.90 -4.17
N LEU A 936 -19.73 18.01 -4.65
CA LEU A 936 -20.51 18.13 -5.88
C LEU A 936 -20.01 19.30 -6.73
N GLN A 937 -18.70 19.56 -6.74
CA GLN A 937 -18.10 20.63 -7.53
C GLN A 937 -18.37 20.41 -9.02
N GLU A 938 -18.77 21.47 -9.73
CA GLU A 938 -19.02 21.45 -11.18
C GLU A 938 -20.10 20.44 -11.64
N CYS A 939 -20.85 19.87 -10.70
CA CYS A 939 -21.87 18.85 -10.94
C CYS A 939 -23.08 19.43 -11.69
N GLN A 940 -23.72 18.60 -12.53
CA GLN A 940 -24.88 18.99 -13.34
C GLN A 940 -26.19 18.49 -12.72
N LEU A 941 -26.83 19.32 -11.91
CA LEU A 941 -28.04 19.01 -11.12
C LEU A 941 -29.34 19.58 -11.75
N VAL A 942 -29.31 19.95 -13.03
CA VAL A 942 -30.44 20.62 -13.70
C VAL A 942 -31.74 19.82 -13.57
N GLY A 943 -32.78 20.45 -13.02
CA GLY A 943 -34.12 19.86 -12.89
C GLY A 943 -34.23 18.71 -11.88
N SER A 944 -33.16 18.42 -11.14
CA SER A 944 -33.16 17.37 -10.12
C SER A 944 -34.03 17.76 -8.92
N ASN A 945 -34.55 16.76 -8.21
CA ASN A 945 -35.37 16.95 -7.02
C ASN A 945 -34.67 16.43 -5.78
N LEU A 946 -34.09 17.34 -5.00
CA LEU A 946 -33.41 17.09 -3.73
C LEU A 946 -34.28 17.43 -2.51
N SER A 947 -35.58 17.73 -2.68
CA SER A 947 -36.43 18.22 -1.59
C SER A 947 -36.39 17.32 -0.35
N ASN A 948 -36.29 17.92 0.84
CA ASN A 948 -36.16 17.26 2.15
C ASN A 948 -34.84 16.47 2.35
N SER A 949 -33.83 16.67 1.50
CA SER A 949 -32.50 16.08 1.69
C SER A 949 -31.63 16.95 2.59
N LYS A 950 -30.62 16.34 3.23
CA LYS A 950 -29.60 17.06 3.99
C LYS A 950 -28.39 17.31 3.10
N LEU A 951 -27.93 18.54 3.06
CA LEU A 951 -26.79 19.02 2.29
C LEU A 951 -25.92 19.97 3.15
N ASN A 952 -25.92 19.77 4.46
CA ASN A 952 -25.11 20.59 5.36
C ASN A 952 -23.62 20.27 5.16
N TYR A 953 -22.79 21.31 5.10
CA TYR A 953 -21.36 21.24 4.75
C TYR A 953 -21.03 20.71 3.34
N THR A 954 -22.02 20.56 2.46
CA THR A 954 -21.80 20.08 1.09
C THR A 954 -21.07 21.13 0.24
N SER A 955 -20.13 20.68 -0.59
CA SER A 955 -19.48 21.53 -1.59
C SER A 955 -20.22 21.48 -2.92
N LEU A 956 -20.76 22.60 -3.37
CA LEU A 956 -21.54 22.77 -4.61
C LEU A 956 -20.91 23.86 -5.50
N THR A 957 -19.61 24.14 -5.33
CA THR A 957 -18.91 25.21 -6.06
C THR A 957 -19.05 25.02 -7.57
N ASN A 958 -19.41 26.08 -8.29
CA ASN A 958 -19.60 26.12 -9.75
C ASN A 958 -20.59 25.08 -10.31
N SER A 959 -21.41 24.44 -9.47
CA SER A 959 -22.39 23.45 -9.91
C SER A 959 -23.61 24.10 -10.58
N ASN A 960 -24.26 23.35 -11.47
CA ASN A 960 -25.44 23.81 -12.20
C ASN A 960 -26.71 23.19 -11.61
N LEU A 961 -27.41 23.96 -10.77
CA LEU A 961 -28.67 23.60 -10.12
C LEU A 961 -29.89 24.30 -10.77
N GLN A 962 -29.81 24.73 -12.03
CA GLN A 962 -30.92 25.40 -12.69
C GLN A 962 -32.19 24.54 -12.59
N THR A 963 -33.32 25.16 -12.21
CA THR A 963 -34.62 24.49 -12.04
C THR A 963 -34.67 23.33 -11.02
N ALA A 964 -33.62 23.14 -10.21
CA ALA A 964 -33.61 22.13 -9.16
C ALA A 964 -34.67 22.40 -8.07
N LYS A 965 -35.17 21.34 -7.44
CA LYS A 965 -36.10 21.43 -6.31
C LYS A 965 -35.35 21.11 -5.02
N LEU A 966 -35.15 22.13 -4.20
CA LEU A 966 -34.40 22.13 -2.94
C LEU A 966 -35.29 22.54 -1.75
N SER A 967 -36.62 22.44 -1.90
CA SER A 967 -37.55 22.83 -0.84
C SER A 967 -37.32 22.01 0.42
N PHE A 968 -37.31 22.69 1.57
CA PHE A 968 -37.06 22.09 2.90
C PHE A 968 -35.71 21.37 3.06
N CYS A 969 -34.71 21.67 2.21
CA CYS A 969 -33.36 21.14 2.38
C CYS A 969 -32.62 21.82 3.53
N ASP A 970 -31.74 21.08 4.19
CA ASP A 970 -30.71 21.65 5.07
C ASP A 970 -29.45 21.90 4.23
N LEU A 971 -29.18 23.14 3.86
CA LEU A 971 -27.98 23.61 3.15
C LEU A 971 -27.09 24.42 4.09
N SER A 972 -27.22 24.25 5.41
CA SER A 972 -26.42 25.01 6.38
C SER A 972 -24.93 24.73 6.20
N TYR A 973 -24.11 25.78 6.25
CA TYR A 973 -22.67 25.71 5.98
C TYR A 973 -22.27 25.21 4.58
N ALA A 974 -23.19 25.08 3.62
CA ALA A 974 -22.86 24.64 2.27
C ALA A 974 -22.00 25.68 1.53
N ASP A 975 -21.11 25.19 0.66
CA ASP A 975 -20.30 26.02 -0.24
C ASP A 975 -20.95 26.08 -1.63
N LEU A 976 -21.67 27.17 -1.91
CA LEU A 976 -22.42 27.40 -3.14
C LEU A 976 -21.74 28.45 -4.04
N ARG A 977 -20.43 28.67 -3.88
CA ARG A 977 -19.70 29.70 -4.63
C ARG A 977 -19.82 29.47 -6.14
N GLY A 978 -20.27 30.48 -6.87
CA GLY A 978 -20.45 30.42 -8.33
C GLY A 978 -21.54 29.45 -8.82
N ALA A 979 -22.32 28.83 -7.93
CA ALA A 979 -23.36 27.89 -8.32
C ALA A 979 -24.50 28.59 -9.08
N ASP A 980 -25.05 27.92 -10.10
CA ASP A 980 -26.22 28.42 -10.84
C ASP A 980 -27.51 27.78 -10.31
N LEU A 981 -28.25 28.52 -9.49
CA LEU A 981 -29.53 28.18 -8.90
C LEU A 981 -30.71 28.88 -9.60
N SER A 982 -30.53 29.36 -10.84
CA SER A 982 -31.57 30.11 -11.54
C SER A 982 -32.85 29.28 -11.72
N ASN A 983 -34.00 29.88 -11.44
CA ASN A 983 -35.32 29.23 -11.49
C ASN A 983 -35.51 28.02 -10.55
N SER A 984 -34.63 27.83 -9.56
CA SER A 984 -34.76 26.74 -8.57
C SER A 984 -35.80 27.05 -7.48
N ASP A 985 -36.26 26.02 -6.78
CA ASP A 985 -37.15 26.13 -5.62
C ASP A 985 -36.40 25.79 -4.33
N LEU A 986 -35.98 26.80 -3.58
CA LEU A 986 -35.37 26.71 -2.25
C LEU A 986 -36.35 27.10 -1.12
N SER A 987 -37.66 27.00 -1.35
CA SER A 987 -38.63 27.41 -0.33
C SER A 987 -38.45 26.64 0.98
N ASN A 988 -38.41 27.39 2.08
CA ASN A 988 -38.15 26.88 3.44
C ASN A 988 -36.82 26.12 3.62
N ALA A 989 -35.84 26.32 2.73
CA ALA A 989 -34.50 25.74 2.92
C ALA A 989 -33.73 26.48 4.03
N ASP A 990 -32.85 25.76 4.73
CA ASP A 990 -31.89 26.36 5.66
C ASP A 990 -30.56 26.61 4.94
N LEU A 991 -30.23 27.86 4.67
CA LEU A 991 -28.97 28.31 4.06
C LEU A 991 -28.08 29.03 5.10
N SER A 992 -28.33 28.81 6.39
CA SER A 992 -27.57 29.52 7.43
C SER A 992 -26.09 29.19 7.34
N TYR A 993 -25.23 30.21 7.47
CA TYR A 993 -23.77 30.11 7.32
C TYR A 993 -23.26 29.63 5.94
N ALA A 994 -24.11 29.49 4.92
CA ALA A 994 -23.68 29.09 3.59
C ALA A 994 -22.83 30.18 2.89
N ASP A 995 -21.88 29.79 2.04
CA ASP A 995 -21.16 30.72 1.16
C ASP A 995 -21.82 30.75 -0.22
N LEU A 996 -22.53 31.84 -0.52
CA LEU A 996 -23.22 32.06 -1.79
C LEU A 996 -22.41 32.95 -2.75
N THR A 997 -21.12 33.20 -2.50
CA THR A 997 -20.35 34.19 -3.27
C THR A 997 -20.43 33.93 -4.79
N GLY A 998 -20.94 34.89 -5.55
CA GLY A 998 -21.10 34.80 -7.00
C GLY A 998 -22.20 33.87 -7.50
N ALA A 999 -23.05 33.32 -6.63
CA ALA A 999 -24.14 32.43 -7.03
C ALA A 999 -25.22 33.16 -7.85
N LEU A 1000 -25.83 32.44 -8.81
CA LEU A 1000 -26.91 32.94 -9.64
C LEU A 1000 -28.26 32.42 -9.12
N LEU A 1001 -29.12 33.30 -8.63
CA LEU A 1001 -30.43 32.99 -8.05
C LEU A 1001 -31.56 33.72 -8.79
N GLU A 1002 -31.36 34.00 -10.09
CA GLU A 1002 -32.35 34.72 -10.89
C GLU A 1002 -33.65 33.90 -10.99
N ASN A 1003 -34.78 34.54 -10.70
CA ASN A 1003 -36.11 33.91 -10.68
C ASN A 1003 -36.26 32.73 -9.68
N ALA A 1004 -35.32 32.55 -8.74
CA ALA A 1004 -35.41 31.49 -7.75
C ALA A 1004 -36.52 31.77 -6.71
N ASN A 1005 -37.11 30.70 -6.17
CA ASN A 1005 -38.08 30.79 -5.08
C ASN A 1005 -37.41 30.42 -3.75
N LEU A 1006 -37.13 31.41 -2.90
CA LEU A 1006 -36.55 31.24 -1.58
C LEU A 1006 -37.56 31.51 -0.45
N HIS A 1007 -38.86 31.52 -0.74
CA HIS A 1007 -39.88 31.87 0.26
C HIS A 1007 -39.69 31.11 1.59
N GLY A 1008 -39.57 31.85 2.70
CA GLY A 1008 -39.37 31.29 4.03
C GLY A 1008 -37.98 30.70 4.31
N ALA A 1009 -37.00 30.85 3.41
CA ALA A 1009 -35.65 30.33 3.61
C ALA A 1009 -34.88 31.09 4.71
N ASN A 1010 -34.04 30.36 5.44
CA ASN A 1010 -33.16 30.93 6.46
C ASN A 1010 -31.78 31.25 5.85
N LEU A 1011 -31.44 32.52 5.68
CA LEU A 1011 -30.15 32.98 5.16
C LEU A 1011 -29.26 33.55 6.28
N SER A 1012 -29.59 33.34 7.55
CA SER A 1012 -28.85 33.94 8.68
C SER A 1012 -27.36 33.60 8.61
N HIS A 1013 -26.49 34.59 8.78
CA HIS A 1013 -25.03 34.45 8.69
C HIS A 1013 -24.47 33.96 7.33
N ALA A 1014 -25.29 33.82 6.29
CA ALA A 1014 -24.80 33.48 4.96
C ALA A 1014 -23.90 34.60 4.39
N LYS A 1015 -22.91 34.19 3.58
CA LYS A 1015 -22.05 35.13 2.86
C LYS A 1015 -22.65 35.40 1.48
N ILE A 1016 -23.17 36.62 1.31
CA ILE A 1016 -23.91 37.05 0.12
C ILE A 1016 -23.09 38.15 -0.57
N ILE A 1017 -22.11 37.75 -1.38
CA ILE A 1017 -21.23 38.66 -2.11
C ILE A 1017 -21.37 38.38 -3.60
N GLY A 1018 -21.71 39.39 -4.41
CA GLY A 1018 -21.81 39.21 -5.88
C GLY A 1018 -23.01 38.36 -6.32
N VAL A 1019 -24.04 38.21 -5.49
CA VAL A 1019 -25.16 37.30 -5.76
C VAL A 1019 -26.20 37.96 -6.67
N ASN A 1020 -26.77 37.21 -7.62
CA ASN A 1020 -27.86 37.69 -8.46
C ASN A 1020 -29.21 37.15 -7.97
N PHE A 1021 -29.98 37.94 -7.24
CA PHE A 1021 -31.34 37.65 -6.76
C PHE A 1021 -32.44 38.27 -7.64
N LYS A 1022 -32.12 38.72 -8.85
CA LYS A 1022 -33.08 39.44 -9.69
C LYS A 1022 -34.35 38.59 -9.95
N ASN A 1023 -35.52 39.21 -9.82
CA ASN A 1023 -36.84 38.56 -9.94
C ASN A 1023 -37.11 37.39 -8.96
N SER A 1024 -36.27 37.19 -7.94
CA SER A 1024 -36.47 36.10 -6.98
C SER A 1024 -37.59 36.38 -5.99
N ASN A 1025 -38.16 35.32 -5.42
CA ASN A 1025 -39.08 35.42 -4.29
C ASN A 1025 -38.33 35.16 -2.98
N LEU A 1026 -38.05 36.24 -2.26
CA LEU A 1026 -37.39 36.28 -0.95
C LEU A 1026 -38.40 36.50 0.19
N SER A 1027 -39.70 36.34 -0.05
CA SER A 1027 -40.72 36.67 0.95
C SER A 1027 -40.56 35.79 2.20
N GLU A 1028 -40.68 36.37 3.39
CA GLU A 1028 -40.50 35.70 4.68
C GLU A 1028 -39.09 35.12 4.92
N CYS A 1029 -38.08 35.49 4.12
CA CYS A 1029 -36.69 35.10 4.39
C CYS A 1029 -36.14 35.77 5.66
N ILE A 1030 -35.20 35.08 6.30
CA ILE A 1030 -34.45 35.57 7.47
C ILE A 1030 -33.02 35.91 7.04
N PHE A 1031 -32.63 37.19 7.12
CA PHE A 1031 -31.30 37.68 6.77
C PHE A 1031 -30.47 38.12 7.99
N SER A 1032 -30.84 37.69 9.19
CA SER A 1032 -30.19 38.17 10.41
C SER A 1032 -28.67 37.95 10.39
N ASN A 1033 -27.91 39.01 10.72
CA ASN A 1033 -26.45 39.01 10.72
C ASN A 1033 -25.79 38.63 9.39
N THR A 1034 -26.39 38.98 8.26
CA THR A 1034 -25.77 38.84 6.93
C THR A 1034 -25.16 40.15 6.44
N VAL A 1035 -24.06 40.04 5.71
CA VAL A 1035 -23.52 41.14 4.90
C VAL A 1035 -23.89 40.85 3.45
N ILE A 1036 -24.68 41.74 2.87
CA ILE A 1036 -25.12 41.70 1.48
C ILE A 1036 -24.25 42.70 0.72
N GLN A 1037 -23.29 42.18 -0.05
CA GLN A 1037 -22.32 42.97 -0.79
C GLN A 1037 -22.42 42.70 -2.29
N GLU A 1038 -22.26 43.72 -3.16
CA GLU A 1038 -22.16 43.54 -4.62
C GLU A 1038 -23.33 42.75 -5.23
N THR A 1039 -24.50 42.81 -4.60
CA THR A 1039 -25.64 41.93 -4.89
C THR A 1039 -26.74 42.66 -5.68
N ASP A 1040 -27.34 41.97 -6.66
CA ASP A 1040 -28.50 42.46 -7.41
C ASP A 1040 -29.81 41.86 -6.86
N LEU A 1041 -30.60 42.68 -6.16
CA LEU A 1041 -31.92 42.36 -5.61
C LEU A 1041 -33.07 42.93 -6.44
N SER A 1042 -32.79 43.47 -7.63
CA SER A 1042 -33.78 44.21 -8.41
C SER A 1042 -34.98 43.34 -8.81
N TYR A 1043 -36.18 43.90 -8.80
CA TYR A 1043 -37.44 43.19 -9.12
C TYR A 1043 -37.78 42.00 -8.21
N SER A 1044 -37.04 41.78 -7.11
CA SER A 1044 -37.36 40.71 -6.17
C SER A 1044 -38.58 41.03 -5.31
N ILE A 1045 -39.13 39.99 -4.68
CA ILE A 1045 -40.22 40.11 -3.70
C ILE A 1045 -39.64 39.77 -2.32
N MET A 1046 -39.45 40.78 -1.49
CA MET A 1046 -38.93 40.70 -0.11
C MET A 1046 -40.02 41.05 0.90
N ASP A 1047 -41.25 40.62 0.66
CA ASP A 1047 -42.35 40.90 1.57
C ASP A 1047 -42.18 40.10 2.87
N TYR A 1048 -42.43 40.73 4.03
CA TYR A 1048 -42.29 40.11 5.36
C TYR A 1048 -40.86 39.64 5.72
N THR A 1049 -39.82 40.05 4.99
CA THR A 1049 -38.44 39.65 5.31
C THR A 1049 -37.96 40.24 6.63
N ASP A 1050 -37.22 39.44 7.39
CA ASP A 1050 -36.47 39.92 8.55
C ASP A 1050 -35.05 40.36 8.12
N LEU A 1051 -34.84 41.67 8.12
CA LEU A 1051 -33.57 42.32 7.80
C LEU A 1051 -32.84 42.84 9.06
N THR A 1052 -33.24 42.42 10.26
CA THR A 1052 -32.59 42.85 11.50
C THR A 1052 -31.10 42.52 11.46
N THR A 1053 -30.26 43.49 11.85
CA THR A 1053 -28.79 43.36 11.92
C THR A 1053 -28.07 42.96 10.61
N SER A 1054 -28.76 42.99 9.46
CA SER A 1054 -28.13 42.86 8.15
C SER A 1054 -27.42 44.15 7.73
N GLU A 1055 -26.36 44.04 6.93
CA GLU A 1055 -25.61 45.17 6.37
C GLU A 1055 -25.64 45.11 4.84
N PHE A 1056 -25.79 46.26 4.18
CA PHE A 1056 -25.88 46.39 2.73
C PHE A 1056 -24.73 47.23 2.18
N ILE A 1057 -23.91 46.68 1.28
CA ILE A 1057 -22.72 47.32 0.68
C ILE A 1057 -22.78 47.15 -0.85
N ASP A 1058 -22.62 48.23 -1.62
CA ASP A 1058 -22.52 48.17 -3.09
C ASP A 1058 -23.60 47.30 -3.79
N TYR A 1059 -24.88 47.55 -3.51
CA TYR A 1059 -26.01 46.72 -3.96
C TYR A 1059 -26.90 47.42 -5.01
N GLN A 1060 -27.73 46.63 -5.71
CA GLN A 1060 -28.82 47.11 -6.59
C GLN A 1060 -30.17 46.58 -6.09
N ILE A 1061 -31.21 47.44 -5.96
CA ILE A 1061 -32.48 47.04 -5.32
C ILE A 1061 -33.73 47.75 -5.88
N HIS A 1062 -33.69 48.12 -7.15
CA HIS A 1062 -34.76 48.89 -7.77
C HIS A 1062 -35.96 47.99 -8.15
N ASN A 1063 -37.16 48.56 -8.11
CA ASN A 1063 -38.44 47.88 -8.39
C ASN A 1063 -38.72 46.65 -7.50
N THR A 1064 -38.11 46.61 -6.31
CA THR A 1064 -38.28 45.51 -5.34
C THR A 1064 -39.49 45.74 -4.44
N SER A 1065 -40.22 44.67 -4.13
CA SER A 1065 -41.30 44.71 -3.12
C SER A 1065 -40.71 44.45 -1.73
N MET A 1066 -40.96 45.32 -0.76
CA MET A 1066 -40.58 45.16 0.65
C MET A 1066 -41.77 45.45 1.55
N ARG A 1067 -42.92 44.87 1.23
CA ARG A 1067 -44.14 45.12 2.00
C ARG A 1067 -44.03 44.45 3.36
N TYR A 1068 -44.60 45.11 4.36
CA TYR A 1068 -44.57 44.62 5.75
C TYR A 1068 -43.17 44.41 6.34
N VAL A 1069 -42.11 44.93 5.69
CA VAL A 1069 -40.73 44.82 6.18
C VAL A 1069 -40.57 45.51 7.55
N ILE A 1070 -39.67 44.97 8.37
CA ILE A 1070 -39.23 45.60 9.61
C ILE A 1070 -37.78 46.05 9.41
N LEU A 1071 -37.57 47.36 9.45
CA LEU A 1071 -36.25 47.97 9.37
C LEU A 1071 -35.99 48.73 10.67
N ASP A 1072 -34.88 48.45 11.35
CA ASP A 1072 -34.42 49.23 12.50
C ASP A 1072 -32.91 49.44 12.43
N GLY A 1073 -32.47 50.70 12.35
CA GLY A 1073 -31.05 51.05 12.33
C GLY A 1073 -30.30 50.80 11.01
N GLN A 1074 -31.02 50.66 9.89
CA GLN A 1074 -30.41 50.34 8.60
C GLN A 1074 -29.84 51.58 7.89
N ASP A 1075 -28.72 51.44 7.16
CA ASP A 1075 -28.10 52.53 6.39
C ASP A 1075 -28.21 52.30 4.87
N PHE A 1076 -29.11 53.06 4.25
CA PHE A 1076 -29.33 53.20 2.82
C PHE A 1076 -28.92 54.59 2.31
N SER A 1077 -28.01 55.29 3.00
CA SER A 1077 -27.55 56.59 2.52
C SER A 1077 -26.80 56.47 1.19
N LEU A 1078 -27.02 57.46 0.32
CA LEU A 1078 -26.49 57.50 -1.05
C LEU A 1078 -26.83 56.27 -1.90
N ALA A 1079 -27.83 55.47 -1.50
CA ALA A 1079 -28.29 54.32 -2.27
C ALA A 1079 -28.79 54.80 -3.66
N PRO A 1080 -28.11 54.44 -4.77
CA PRO A 1080 -28.44 55.00 -6.09
C PRO A 1080 -29.70 54.39 -6.72
N PHE A 1081 -30.29 53.36 -6.09
CA PHE A 1081 -31.21 52.43 -6.75
C PHE A 1081 -32.44 52.02 -5.90
N LEU A 1082 -33.05 52.94 -5.12
CA LEU A 1082 -34.34 52.68 -4.43
C LEU A 1082 -35.56 53.04 -5.31
N GLN A 1083 -35.34 53.31 -6.61
CA GLN A 1083 -36.41 53.62 -7.57
C GLN A 1083 -37.46 52.51 -7.61
N GLY A 1084 -38.75 52.89 -7.55
CA GLY A 1084 -39.89 51.98 -7.69
C GLY A 1084 -40.10 51.00 -6.53
N ILE A 1085 -39.33 51.13 -5.43
CA ILE A 1085 -39.44 50.24 -4.26
C ILE A 1085 -40.82 50.34 -3.60
N ASP A 1086 -41.36 49.22 -3.10
CA ASP A 1086 -42.64 49.18 -2.39
C ASP A 1086 -42.47 48.84 -0.90
N PHE A 1087 -42.42 49.85 -0.04
CA PHE A 1087 -42.36 49.74 1.42
C PHE A 1087 -43.75 49.71 2.09
N SER A 1088 -44.82 49.41 1.35
CA SER A 1088 -46.16 49.51 1.90
C SER A 1088 -46.34 48.62 3.14
N PHE A 1089 -47.02 49.13 4.16
CA PHE A 1089 -47.24 48.48 5.46
C PHE A 1089 -45.99 48.22 6.30
N GLY A 1090 -44.80 48.69 5.89
CA GLY A 1090 -43.56 48.52 6.65
C GLY A 1090 -43.52 49.29 7.98
N LYS A 1091 -42.65 48.82 8.87
CA LYS A 1091 -42.24 49.54 10.09
C LYS A 1091 -40.76 49.87 9.98
N ILE A 1092 -40.45 51.15 9.89
CA ILE A 1092 -39.09 51.64 9.65
C ILE A 1092 -38.70 52.55 10.80
N SER A 1093 -37.65 52.23 11.54
CA SER A 1093 -37.14 53.07 12.61
C SER A 1093 -35.63 53.28 12.52
N ASN A 1094 -35.16 54.43 13.01
CA ASN A 1094 -33.74 54.73 13.21
C ASN A 1094 -32.84 54.52 11.97
N SER A 1095 -33.41 54.51 10.76
CA SER A 1095 -32.70 54.15 9.53
C SER A 1095 -32.30 55.41 8.74
N ASN A 1096 -31.23 55.32 7.96
CA ASN A 1096 -30.68 56.42 7.17
C ASN A 1096 -30.92 56.17 5.68
N PHE A 1097 -31.53 57.11 4.98
CA PHE A 1097 -31.83 57.08 3.55
C PHE A 1097 -31.30 58.34 2.85
N SER A 1098 -30.44 59.13 3.52
CA SER A 1098 -30.07 60.46 3.03
C SER A 1098 -29.35 60.38 1.67
N GLY A 1099 -29.76 61.20 0.70
CA GLY A 1099 -29.19 61.24 -0.64
C GLY A 1099 -29.64 60.14 -1.61
N SER A 1100 -30.61 59.31 -1.23
CA SER A 1100 -31.11 58.21 -2.06
C SER A 1100 -32.21 58.64 -3.05
N ASP A 1101 -32.41 57.83 -4.10
CA ASP A 1101 -33.45 58.02 -5.12
C ASP A 1101 -34.64 57.09 -4.87
N PHE A 1102 -35.80 57.66 -4.51
CA PHE A 1102 -37.07 57.00 -4.24
C PHE A 1102 -38.10 57.22 -5.37
N ASN A 1103 -37.68 57.60 -6.57
CA ASN A 1103 -38.58 57.91 -7.68
C ASN A 1103 -39.58 56.77 -7.94
N GLY A 1104 -40.88 57.08 -8.01
CA GLY A 1104 -41.95 56.10 -8.23
C GLY A 1104 -42.19 55.10 -7.10
N SER A 1105 -41.52 55.24 -5.96
CA SER A 1105 -41.67 54.35 -4.80
C SER A 1105 -43.05 54.44 -4.13
N LYS A 1106 -43.43 53.39 -3.41
CA LYS A 1106 -44.67 53.30 -2.65
C LYS A 1106 -44.38 53.17 -1.16
N LEU A 1107 -44.81 54.16 -0.40
CA LEU A 1107 -44.72 54.22 1.06
C LEU A 1107 -46.14 54.32 1.63
N ASN A 1108 -47.02 53.38 1.28
CA ASN A 1108 -48.43 53.40 1.70
C ASN A 1108 -48.65 52.62 3.00
N ASN A 1109 -49.42 53.17 3.94
CA ASN A 1109 -49.68 52.59 5.26
C ASN A 1109 -48.39 52.30 6.07
N VAL A 1110 -47.28 52.98 5.77
CA VAL A 1110 -45.99 52.78 6.45
C VAL A 1110 -45.98 53.55 7.78
N THR A 1111 -45.28 53.00 8.77
CA THR A 1111 -44.93 53.72 10.00
C THR A 1111 -43.42 53.94 10.03
N VAL A 1112 -43.00 55.20 10.04
CA VAL A 1112 -41.60 55.62 9.99
C VAL A 1112 -41.27 56.49 11.20
N VAL A 1113 -40.23 56.14 11.96
CA VAL A 1113 -39.88 56.82 13.22
C VAL A 1113 -38.39 57.11 13.28
N SER A 1114 -38.00 58.35 13.60
CA SER A 1114 -36.60 58.73 13.84
C SER A 1114 -35.62 58.40 12.70
N CYS A 1115 -36.08 58.43 11.44
CA CYS A 1115 -35.27 58.13 10.27
C CYS A 1115 -34.67 59.39 9.63
N LEU A 1116 -33.56 59.24 8.90
CA LEU A 1116 -32.92 60.29 8.12
C LEU A 1116 -33.27 60.11 6.64
N PHE A 1117 -33.77 61.15 5.99
CA PHE A 1117 -34.11 61.24 4.58
C PHE A 1117 -33.67 62.60 4.04
N GLU A 1118 -32.49 63.11 4.45
CA GLU A 1118 -32.00 64.40 3.98
C GLU A 1118 -31.59 64.31 2.49
N ASN A 1119 -31.98 65.29 1.67
CA ASN A 1119 -31.65 65.35 0.24
C ASN A 1119 -32.12 64.11 -0.56
N VAL A 1120 -33.33 63.62 -0.31
CA VAL A 1120 -33.92 62.45 -0.98
C VAL A 1120 -34.85 62.86 -2.12
N ASP A 1121 -34.85 62.11 -3.22
CA ASP A 1121 -35.75 62.31 -4.35
C ASP A 1121 -36.98 61.39 -4.27
N PHE A 1122 -38.14 61.94 -3.89
CA PHE A 1122 -39.44 61.25 -3.88
C PHE A 1122 -40.32 61.63 -5.09
N TYR A 1123 -39.72 61.88 -6.26
CA TYR A 1123 -40.47 62.19 -7.47
C TYR A 1123 -41.47 61.08 -7.82
N ASP A 1124 -42.72 61.43 -8.09
CA ASP A 1124 -43.81 60.48 -8.46
C ASP A 1124 -44.07 59.36 -7.42
N SER A 1125 -43.60 59.50 -6.18
CA SER A 1125 -43.81 58.51 -5.12
C SER A 1125 -45.20 58.61 -4.47
N GLU A 1126 -45.65 57.53 -3.82
CA GLU A 1126 -46.96 57.45 -3.14
C GLU A 1126 -46.83 57.34 -1.60
N PHE A 1127 -47.57 58.19 -0.90
CA PHE A 1127 -47.65 58.25 0.57
C PHE A 1127 -49.11 58.29 1.02
N ILE A 1128 -49.78 57.14 1.07
CA ILE A 1128 -51.19 57.02 1.42
C ILE A 1128 -51.36 56.39 2.81
N ASN A 1129 -52.07 57.07 3.72
CA ASN A 1129 -52.34 56.64 5.10
C ASN A 1129 -51.08 56.36 5.96
N SER A 1130 -49.99 57.05 5.69
CA SER A 1130 -48.68 56.78 6.32
C SER A 1130 -48.39 57.71 7.49
N SER A 1131 -47.49 57.32 8.37
CA SER A 1131 -47.10 58.11 9.55
C SER A 1131 -45.58 58.22 9.64
N PHE A 1132 -45.08 59.44 9.66
CA PHE A 1132 -43.68 59.81 9.85
C PHE A 1132 -43.57 60.61 11.15
N GLU A 1133 -42.70 60.19 12.07
CA GLU A 1133 -42.48 60.83 13.37
C GLU A 1133 -41.00 61.05 13.62
N ASN A 1134 -40.61 62.27 14.02
CA ASN A 1134 -39.20 62.64 14.30
C ASN A 1134 -38.22 62.37 13.13
N CYS A 1135 -38.69 62.37 11.88
CA CYS A 1135 -37.82 62.11 10.73
C CYS A 1135 -37.14 63.39 10.24
N LYS A 1136 -35.88 63.32 9.80
CA LYS A 1136 -35.20 64.44 9.14
C LYS A 1136 -35.33 64.30 7.64
N MET A 1137 -35.92 65.26 6.96
CA MET A 1137 -36.28 65.21 5.53
C MET A 1137 -35.95 66.53 4.81
N ALA A 1138 -34.97 67.28 5.33
CA ALA A 1138 -34.57 68.57 4.77
C ALA A 1138 -33.99 68.42 3.36
N LEU A 1139 -34.21 69.42 2.50
CA LEU A 1139 -33.74 69.50 1.11
C LEU A 1139 -34.28 68.40 0.16
N SER A 1140 -35.19 67.56 0.63
CA SER A 1140 -35.78 66.49 -0.18
C SER A 1140 -36.83 67.03 -1.16
N THR A 1141 -37.04 66.33 -2.27
CA THR A 1141 -38.10 66.68 -3.24
C THR A 1141 -39.21 65.63 -3.21
N PHE A 1142 -40.44 66.12 -3.30
CA PHE A 1142 -41.69 65.37 -3.39
C PHE A 1142 -42.42 65.74 -4.68
N GLU A 1143 -41.69 66.19 -5.72
CA GLU A 1143 -42.32 66.66 -6.95
C GLU A 1143 -43.23 65.58 -7.57
N ASN A 1144 -44.44 65.95 -7.99
CA ASN A 1144 -45.44 65.04 -8.58
C ASN A 1144 -45.88 63.86 -7.67
N SER A 1145 -45.46 63.80 -6.41
CA SER A 1145 -45.84 62.74 -5.47
C SER A 1145 -47.31 62.83 -5.02
N LYS A 1146 -47.87 61.72 -4.51
CA LYS A 1146 -49.21 61.66 -3.91
C LYS A 1146 -49.12 61.51 -2.39
N ILE A 1147 -49.60 62.50 -1.64
CA ILE A 1147 -49.59 62.50 -0.17
C ILE A 1147 -51.04 62.58 0.34
N ILE A 1148 -51.62 61.44 0.70
CA ILE A 1148 -53.05 61.32 1.04
C ILE A 1148 -53.23 60.72 2.43
N ASN A 1149 -53.96 61.40 3.32
CA ASN A 1149 -54.23 61.00 4.71
C ASN A 1149 -52.96 60.72 5.58
N SER A 1150 -51.80 61.18 5.13
CA SER A 1150 -50.52 60.92 5.79
C SER A 1150 -50.15 61.96 6.84
N LYS A 1151 -49.42 61.55 7.87
CA LYS A 1151 -49.07 62.37 9.05
C LYS A 1151 -47.55 62.50 9.13
N PHE A 1152 -47.06 63.72 9.22
CA PHE A 1152 -45.69 64.10 9.53
C PHE A 1152 -45.71 64.82 10.88
N ARG A 1153 -45.13 64.21 11.91
CA ARG A 1153 -45.05 64.77 13.26
C ARG A 1153 -43.61 65.07 13.60
N THR A 1154 -43.36 66.30 14.06
CA THR A 1154 -42.01 66.70 14.52
C THR A 1154 -40.90 66.36 13.54
N CYS A 1155 -41.21 66.37 12.23
CA CYS A 1155 -40.26 66.09 11.17
C CYS A 1155 -39.55 67.39 10.74
N ASP A 1156 -38.30 67.29 10.30
CA ASP A 1156 -37.59 68.42 9.71
C ASP A 1156 -37.80 68.41 8.18
N LEU A 1157 -38.48 69.41 7.64
CA LEU A 1157 -38.82 69.56 6.22
C LEU A 1157 -38.33 70.94 5.71
N PHE A 1158 -37.18 71.38 6.21
CA PHE A 1158 -36.51 72.62 5.79
C PHE A 1158 -36.14 72.57 4.30
N GLU A 1159 -36.51 73.59 3.53
CA GLU A 1159 -36.23 73.69 2.09
C GLU A 1159 -36.71 72.48 1.25
N THR A 1160 -37.67 71.71 1.74
CA THR A 1160 -38.27 70.58 1.00
C THR A 1160 -39.17 71.08 -0.14
N ASP A 1161 -39.04 70.48 -1.33
CA ASP A 1161 -39.85 70.79 -2.52
C ASP A 1161 -41.08 69.86 -2.62
N PHE A 1162 -42.28 70.43 -2.74
CA PHE A 1162 -43.58 69.76 -2.90
C PHE A 1162 -44.27 70.13 -4.24
N ASN A 1163 -43.55 70.66 -5.22
CA ASN A 1163 -44.08 71.14 -6.49
C ASN A 1163 -44.93 70.07 -7.19
N LYS A 1164 -46.11 70.44 -7.69
CA LYS A 1164 -47.04 69.52 -8.39
C LYS A 1164 -47.49 68.29 -7.59
N SER A 1165 -47.11 68.13 -6.32
CA SER A 1165 -47.57 67.03 -5.49
C SER A 1165 -49.08 67.16 -5.22
N THR A 1166 -49.77 66.02 -5.10
CA THR A 1166 -51.17 65.96 -4.72
C THR A 1166 -51.29 65.72 -3.22
N MET A 1167 -51.65 66.75 -2.46
CA MET A 1167 -51.86 66.65 -1.01
C MET A 1167 -53.36 66.65 -0.65
N ARG A 1168 -53.84 65.60 0.03
CA ARG A 1168 -55.20 65.52 0.60
C ARG A 1168 -55.15 65.02 2.03
N ASN A 1169 -55.71 65.75 2.99
CA ASN A 1169 -55.67 65.40 4.43
C ASN A 1169 -54.26 65.12 4.99
N ALA A 1170 -53.21 65.68 4.39
CA ALA A 1170 -51.85 65.60 4.91
C ALA A 1170 -51.69 66.49 6.15
N LYS A 1171 -51.02 66.00 7.20
CA LYS A 1171 -50.88 66.71 8.50
C LYS A 1171 -49.41 66.88 8.89
N PHE A 1172 -48.96 68.10 9.18
CA PHE A 1172 -47.55 68.42 9.48
C PHE A 1172 -47.33 68.94 10.93
N LYS A 1173 -47.86 68.23 11.93
CA LYS A 1173 -47.92 68.75 13.31
C LYS A 1173 -46.53 68.85 13.95
N GLY A 1174 -46.10 70.07 14.30
CA GLY A 1174 -44.83 70.30 14.99
C GLY A 1174 -43.59 70.13 14.11
N SER A 1175 -43.78 70.00 12.79
CA SER A 1175 -42.71 69.85 11.81
C SER A 1175 -42.13 71.20 11.36
N ASN A 1176 -40.84 71.25 11.02
CA ASN A 1176 -40.18 72.44 10.49
C ASN A 1176 -40.44 72.58 8.98
N LEU A 1177 -41.17 73.60 8.54
CA LEU A 1177 -41.53 73.83 7.13
C LEU A 1177 -40.86 75.09 6.54
N LEU A 1178 -39.84 75.65 7.20
CA LEU A 1178 -39.18 76.88 6.75
C LEU A 1178 -38.61 76.71 5.33
N PHE A 1179 -38.90 77.66 4.45
CA PHE A 1179 -38.53 77.69 3.02
C PHE A 1179 -39.04 76.52 2.15
N SER A 1180 -39.95 75.67 2.65
CA SER A 1180 -40.68 74.71 1.82
C SER A 1180 -41.80 75.40 1.00
N ASN A 1181 -42.07 74.91 -0.20
CA ASN A 1181 -42.99 75.54 -1.17
C ASN A 1181 -44.45 75.05 -1.07
N ILE A 1182 -45.00 74.94 0.15
CA ILE A 1182 -46.39 74.48 0.39
C ILE A 1182 -47.47 75.52 -0.02
N TYR A 1183 -47.12 76.54 -0.80
CA TYR A 1183 -48.04 77.64 -1.16
C TYR A 1183 -49.07 77.25 -2.23
N ASN A 1184 -50.20 76.72 -1.73
CA ASN A 1184 -51.56 77.09 -2.09
C ASN A 1184 -52.03 76.85 -3.55
N ARG A 1185 -52.62 75.68 -3.80
CA ARG A 1185 -53.68 75.49 -4.82
C ARG A 1185 -54.69 74.42 -4.40
N THR A 1186 -55.67 74.79 -3.57
CA THR A 1186 -56.99 74.13 -3.62
C THR A 1186 -58.07 75.19 -3.53
N LYS A 1187 -58.81 75.38 -4.63
CA LYS A 1187 -60.19 75.87 -4.55
C LYS A 1187 -60.97 74.75 -3.88
N ASP A 1188 -61.09 74.84 -2.57
CA ASP A 1188 -62.22 74.40 -1.74
C ASP A 1188 -61.72 74.42 -0.30
N ASP A 1189 -62.41 75.22 0.50
CA ASP A 1189 -62.22 75.37 1.94
C ASP A 1189 -62.38 74.00 2.61
N ASP A 1190 -61.31 73.46 3.19
CA ASP A 1190 -61.31 72.90 4.54
C ASP A 1190 -59.91 72.44 5.00
N PHE A 1191 -59.41 73.11 6.04
CA PHE A 1191 -58.31 72.74 6.95
C PHE A 1191 -56.87 72.64 6.44
N VAL A 1192 -56.22 73.80 6.28
CA VAL A 1192 -54.78 73.97 6.54
C VAL A 1192 -54.60 74.65 7.90
N ASN A 1193 -54.57 73.87 9.00
CA ASN A 1193 -54.09 74.36 10.29
C ASN A 1193 -52.56 74.21 10.34
N VAL A 1194 -51.86 75.10 9.64
CA VAL A 1194 -50.43 75.33 9.87
C VAL A 1194 -50.33 76.20 11.12
N ILE A 1195 -50.04 75.60 12.27
CA ILE A 1195 -49.66 76.36 13.46
C ILE A 1195 -48.19 76.75 13.28
N LEU A 1196 -47.95 77.95 12.75
CA LEU A 1196 -46.62 78.58 12.81
C LEU A 1196 -46.31 78.88 14.29
N PRO A 1197 -45.14 78.46 14.83
CA PRO A 1197 -44.67 78.95 16.12
C PRO A 1197 -44.51 80.47 16.03
N SER A 1198 -44.99 81.16 17.07
CA SER A 1198 -44.94 82.61 17.21
C SER A 1198 -43.50 83.15 17.09
N ILE A 1199 -43.12 83.61 15.89
CA ILE A 1199 -41.93 84.44 15.68
C ILE A 1199 -42.41 85.83 15.28
N SER A 1200 -41.97 86.81 16.06
CA SER A 1200 -42.41 88.20 16.08
C SER A 1200 -42.29 88.91 14.74
N LYS A 1201 -43.29 89.74 14.43
CA LYS A 1201 -43.24 90.82 13.43
C LYS A 1201 -41.98 91.68 13.59
N ARG A 1202 -40.92 91.39 12.84
CA ARG A 1202 -39.86 92.30 12.38
C ARG A 1202 -38.77 91.43 11.76
N ILE A 1203 -38.25 91.84 10.60
CA ILE A 1203 -37.25 91.15 9.77
C ILE A 1203 -37.91 90.11 8.87
N LEU A 1204 -37.85 90.18 7.54
CA LEU A 1204 -37.63 91.23 6.54
C LEU A 1204 -37.94 90.53 5.20
N TYR A 1205 -38.26 91.34 4.19
CA TYR A 1205 -37.54 91.43 2.92
C TYR A 1205 -36.53 90.34 2.54
#